data_AF-A0ABD3QB56-F1
#
_entry.id   AF-A0ABD3QB56-F1
#
_cell.length_a   1.000
_cell.length_b   1.000
_cell.length_c   1.000
_cell.angle_alpha   90.00
_cell.angle_beta   90.00
_cell.angle_gamma   90.00
#
_symmetry.space_group_name_H-M   'P 1'
#
loop_
_entity.id
_entity.type
_entity.pdbx_description
1 polymer ?
#
loop_
_entity_poly.entity_id
_entity_poly.type
_entity_poly.pdbx_seq_one_letter_code
_entity_poly.pdbx_strand_id
1 'polypeptide(L)'
;MSVVGVDFGCANSVIAAAGRGGVDVILNGNSQRLNPTMVGYDTSRSMGEAAASTSLSNYKNTITNIKRLIGLPFDDPRAAAEMARCSFQCVPVPHASGAPSIGVQVQYAGETKVIPVEAVAGSMLQHMGHIAAAKAAQESNLHPSECFPRDWVVSVPGYYTDAQRRAFLAGCEIAGVKGVQRLMNETTATALAYGIFKDIRKEFTKDVATHVMFVDMGCSTYSVSIVDFQPGKLTVKSSQYDVDLGGRDFDRVIAEWLAAKFEEKYRGKLSGKPMDSPKVVLKLLAAAEKAKKTLSPAGVKEAHINLECLMDEFDFSISLKADEYRALIQPLLDRLAAPIQRALEEAKLTAGDLTSVEIVGGATRVGSVKETLAGILGLDATAVNNGLSTTMNADEAVARGCALQSAILSPRFKVLPYEVIEFQPYPIKIEWDGSHEAGMEVDAESADPTPTNSVVMFERGCNFPIVRRVTLRRSGKFTVDAMYDDSATTYQYPTGVSKSIATFTINAPTDVDCKIRVNVKQDIHGSLTLSSAQMVEEIPEETKTEEEATDAPKAATEEPKKPKMKKTNLEFSITRPLDWTEAEIQREIEVEVAMANADRVVRETSDARNELESYIYDMRDKIISDSHLAPYCTEEEKNTFSSSLQSFENWLYEEGFDANKSVYVKQLNELKKMGDPIENRAYEARNRSGAMTMLQKSLEKYTSWLNTSVGDENYAHITDDERATCSSKCDAVSAWMYEMLDKQGGLAANVDPVVTVDQIYAMNKEVNDVVSPIMHKPKPKPKVEEKKDDEAAKKEEEDKTEPMDTSEPMDEK
;
A
#
# COMPACT_ATOMS: atom_id res chain seq x y z
N MET A 1 11.27 2.25 -0.07
CA MET A 1 10.29 1.64 0.86
C MET A 1 9.82 0.32 0.28
N SER A 2 10.11 -0.81 0.93
CA SER A 2 9.75 -2.16 0.43
C SER A 2 8.53 -2.78 1.11
N VAL A 3 8.12 -2.23 2.26
CA VAL A 3 7.09 -2.76 3.17
C VAL A 3 6.02 -1.71 3.36
N VAL A 4 4.79 -2.04 2.96
CA VAL A 4 3.63 -1.14 3.04
C VAL A 4 2.43 -1.81 3.70
N GLY A 5 1.58 -0.98 4.27
CA GLY A 5 0.26 -1.32 4.75
C GLY A 5 -0.79 -0.45 4.08
N VAL A 6 -1.89 -1.05 3.65
CA VAL A 6 -2.98 -0.33 2.98
C VAL A 6 -4.26 -0.51 3.77
N ASP A 7 -4.87 0.61 4.13
CA ASP A 7 -6.30 0.63 4.42
C ASP A 7 -7.07 0.76 3.09
N PHE A 8 -7.71 -0.31 2.64
CA PHE A 8 -8.51 -0.29 1.42
C PHE A 8 -9.94 0.12 1.76
N GLY A 9 -10.19 1.39 2.05
CA GLY A 9 -11.51 1.85 2.51
C GLY A 9 -12.56 1.96 1.40
N CYS A 10 -13.84 2.06 1.76
CA CYS A 10 -14.93 2.09 0.77
C CYS A 10 -15.02 3.42 -0.01
N ALA A 11 -14.71 4.56 0.65
CA ALA A 11 -14.67 5.88 0.02
C ALA A 11 -13.25 6.34 -0.29
N ASN A 12 -12.33 6.12 0.65
CA ASN A 12 -10.93 6.49 0.52
C ASN A 12 -10.05 5.35 1.01
N SER A 13 -8.90 5.19 0.35
CA SER A 13 -7.82 4.30 0.75
C SER A 13 -6.66 5.11 1.30
N VAL A 14 -5.91 4.52 2.21
CA VAL A 14 -4.72 5.13 2.84
C VAL A 14 -3.58 4.14 2.76
N ILE A 15 -2.40 4.59 2.34
CA ILE A 15 -1.20 3.76 2.31
C ILE A 15 -0.16 4.32 3.27
N ALA A 16 0.42 3.43 4.07
CA ALA A 16 1.51 3.71 4.98
C ALA A 16 2.71 2.81 4.67
N ALA A 17 3.91 3.31 4.89
CA ALA A 17 5.16 2.57 4.76
C ALA A 17 5.85 2.45 6.11
N ALA A 18 6.47 1.29 6.35
CA ALA A 18 7.38 1.11 7.46
C ALA A 18 8.81 1.48 7.02
N GLY A 19 9.50 2.28 7.82
CA GLY A 19 10.84 2.81 7.53
C GLY A 19 11.74 2.87 8.77
N ARG A 20 12.93 3.45 8.61
CA ARG A 20 13.83 3.71 9.75
C ARG A 20 13.23 4.83 10.60
N GLY A 21 12.75 4.49 11.80
CA GLY A 21 12.18 5.46 12.74
C GLY A 21 10.66 5.33 12.96
N GLY A 22 9.96 4.45 12.24
CA GLY A 22 8.55 4.17 12.49
C GLY A 22 7.74 3.91 11.23
N VAL A 23 6.48 4.37 11.25
CA VAL A 23 5.52 4.20 10.17
C VAL A 23 5.03 5.57 9.72
N ASP A 24 5.08 5.81 8.42
CA ASP A 24 4.67 7.06 7.78
C ASP A 24 3.55 6.83 6.78
N VAL A 25 2.56 7.71 6.78
CA VAL A 25 1.50 7.74 5.77
C VAL A 25 1.99 8.50 4.55
N ILE A 26 1.81 7.91 3.38
CA ILE A 26 2.32 8.45 2.12
C ILE A 26 1.28 9.36 1.49
N LEU A 27 1.73 10.50 0.97
CA LEU A 27 0.88 11.46 0.28
C LEU A 27 0.77 11.11 -1.21
N ASN A 28 -0.38 11.41 -1.80
CA ASN A 28 -0.61 11.28 -3.25
C ASN A 28 -0.06 12.47 -4.04
N GLY A 29 -0.29 12.50 -5.36
CA GLY A 29 0.19 13.56 -6.25
C GLY A 29 -0.32 14.96 -5.89
N ASN A 30 -1.46 15.03 -5.19
CA ASN A 30 -2.06 16.28 -4.69
C ASN A 30 -1.66 16.60 -3.24
N SER A 31 -0.64 15.93 -2.69
CA SER A 31 -0.20 16.08 -1.29
C SER A 31 -1.27 15.74 -0.25
N GLN A 32 -2.23 14.88 -0.61
CA GLN A 32 -3.28 14.42 0.30
C GLN A 32 -2.97 13.02 0.83
N ARG A 33 -3.41 12.74 2.06
CA ARG A 33 -3.27 11.42 2.72
C ARG A 33 -4.35 10.43 2.31
N LEU A 34 -5.52 10.94 1.92
CA LEU A 34 -6.69 10.16 1.54
C LEU A 34 -6.75 10.03 0.03
N ASN A 35 -6.91 8.80 -0.45
CA ASN A 35 -6.96 8.49 -1.88
C ASN A 35 -8.37 8.01 -2.22
N PRO A 36 -9.16 8.76 -3.01
CA PRO A 36 -10.49 8.32 -3.40
C PRO A 36 -10.47 6.89 -3.96
N THR A 37 -11.26 5.97 -3.39
CA THR A 37 -11.29 4.56 -3.82
C THR A 37 -12.21 4.41 -5.01
N MET A 38 -11.70 4.81 -6.17
CA MET A 38 -12.44 4.80 -7.42
C MET A 38 -11.52 4.70 -8.63
N VAL A 39 -12.07 4.10 -9.70
CA VAL A 39 -11.38 3.94 -10.99
C VAL A 39 -12.30 4.45 -12.09
N GLY A 40 -11.83 5.42 -12.86
CA GLY A 40 -12.50 5.97 -14.03
C GLY A 40 -11.97 5.32 -15.32
N TYR A 41 -12.88 5.05 -16.25
CA TYR A 41 -12.55 4.54 -17.58
C TYR A 41 -12.99 5.55 -18.64
N ASP A 42 -12.07 5.90 -19.53
CA ASP A 42 -12.28 6.78 -20.68
C ASP A 42 -11.28 6.37 -21.80
N THR A 43 -10.62 7.31 -22.49
CA THR A 43 -9.48 7.01 -23.38
C THR A 43 -8.33 6.31 -22.65
N SER A 44 -8.12 6.63 -21.38
CA SER A 44 -7.22 5.93 -20.46
C SER A 44 -7.89 5.75 -19.10
N ARG A 45 -7.37 4.86 -18.27
CA ARG A 45 -7.85 4.72 -16.90
C ARG A 45 -7.33 5.85 -16.03
N SER A 46 -8.16 6.29 -15.10
CA SER A 46 -7.80 7.19 -14.01
C SER A 46 -8.11 6.50 -12.68
N MET A 47 -7.29 6.76 -11.66
CA MET A 47 -7.47 6.20 -10.32
C MET A 47 -7.31 7.32 -9.29
N GLY A 48 -7.87 7.15 -8.10
CA GLY A 48 -7.67 8.10 -7.02
C GLY A 48 -8.23 9.49 -7.34
N GLU A 49 -7.42 10.51 -7.08
CA GLU A 49 -7.74 11.92 -7.32
C GLU A 49 -8.10 12.23 -8.78
N ALA A 50 -7.48 11.54 -9.75
CA ALA A 50 -7.71 11.77 -11.16
C ALA A 50 -9.08 11.24 -11.61
N ALA A 51 -9.55 10.15 -11.01
CA ALA A 51 -10.92 9.67 -11.22
C ALA A 51 -11.93 10.56 -10.49
N ALA A 52 -11.61 11.02 -9.29
CA ALA A 52 -12.50 11.89 -8.52
C ALA A 52 -12.83 13.20 -9.23
N SER A 53 -11.86 13.83 -9.89
CA SER A 53 -12.04 15.10 -10.62
C SER A 53 -13.02 15.02 -11.79
N THR A 54 -13.18 13.83 -12.38
CA THR A 54 -14.06 13.58 -13.54
C THR A 54 -15.28 12.74 -13.20
N SER A 55 -15.42 12.29 -11.95
CA SER A 55 -16.45 11.34 -11.50
C SER A 55 -17.89 11.76 -11.80
N LEU A 56 -18.20 13.07 -11.73
CA LEU A 56 -19.56 13.56 -12.00
C LEU A 56 -19.90 13.61 -13.49
N SER A 57 -18.94 13.99 -14.35
CA SER A 57 -19.14 14.01 -15.80
C SER A 57 -19.05 12.61 -16.42
N ASN A 58 -18.22 11.73 -15.83
CA ASN A 58 -17.97 10.37 -16.27
C ASN A 58 -18.59 9.30 -15.34
N TYR A 59 -19.73 9.61 -14.71
CA TYR A 59 -20.29 8.77 -13.63
C TYR A 59 -20.64 7.33 -14.03
N LYS A 60 -20.98 7.10 -15.32
CA LYS A 60 -21.31 5.75 -15.83
C LYS A 60 -20.09 4.84 -15.92
N ASN A 61 -18.90 5.43 -16.06
CA ASN A 61 -17.63 4.72 -16.20
C ASN A 61 -16.69 4.99 -15.02
N THR A 62 -17.19 5.57 -13.93
CA THR A 62 -16.44 5.79 -12.69
C THR A 62 -16.93 4.83 -11.63
N ILE A 63 -16.11 3.83 -11.34
CA ILE A 63 -16.44 2.73 -10.46
C ILE A 63 -16.09 3.12 -9.03
N THR A 64 -17.07 3.04 -8.14
CA THR A 64 -16.98 3.41 -6.71
C THR A 64 -17.56 2.30 -5.85
N ASN A 65 -17.36 2.35 -4.53
CA ASN A 65 -17.89 1.36 -3.56
C ASN A 65 -17.47 -0.10 -3.84
N ILE A 66 -16.38 -0.32 -4.58
CA ILE A 66 -15.99 -1.65 -5.09
C ILE A 66 -15.80 -2.67 -3.96
N LYS A 67 -15.31 -2.22 -2.79
CA LYS A 67 -15.15 -3.02 -1.57
C LYS A 67 -16.44 -3.75 -1.14
N ARG A 68 -17.61 -3.27 -1.52
CA ARG A 68 -18.89 -3.87 -1.14
C ARG A 68 -19.34 -5.01 -2.05
N LEU A 69 -18.71 -5.16 -3.22
CA LEU A 69 -19.10 -6.13 -4.26
C LEU A 69 -18.13 -7.31 -4.39
N ILE A 70 -16.86 -7.13 -4.02
CA ILE A 70 -15.80 -8.14 -4.17
C ILE A 70 -16.21 -9.48 -3.57
N GLY A 71 -16.12 -10.56 -4.37
CA GLY A 71 -16.38 -11.94 -3.97
C GLY A 71 -17.81 -12.24 -3.52
N LEU A 72 -18.78 -11.39 -3.86
CA LEU A 72 -20.20 -11.72 -3.76
C LEU A 72 -20.68 -12.35 -5.08
N PRO A 73 -21.56 -13.36 -5.01
CA PRO A 73 -22.30 -13.82 -6.19
C PRO A 73 -23.14 -12.69 -6.79
N PHE A 74 -23.29 -12.67 -8.11
CA PHE A 74 -24.09 -11.64 -8.79
C PHE A 74 -25.57 -11.63 -8.34
N ASP A 75 -26.11 -12.79 -8.01
CA ASP A 75 -27.49 -12.99 -7.54
C ASP A 75 -27.64 -12.90 -6.01
N ASP A 76 -26.58 -12.57 -5.28
CA ASP A 76 -26.63 -12.40 -3.83
C ASP A 76 -27.50 -11.19 -3.44
N PRO A 77 -28.44 -11.31 -2.47
CA PRO A 77 -29.26 -10.19 -2.02
C PRO A 77 -28.45 -8.98 -1.55
N ARG A 78 -27.27 -9.20 -0.96
CA ARG A 78 -26.34 -8.13 -0.54
C ARG A 78 -25.75 -7.42 -1.75
N ALA A 79 -25.36 -8.17 -2.78
CA ALA A 79 -24.88 -7.61 -4.04
C ALA A 79 -25.98 -6.80 -4.72
N ALA A 80 -27.21 -7.32 -4.80
CA ALA A 80 -28.35 -6.62 -5.38
C ALA A 80 -28.63 -5.27 -4.69
N ALA A 81 -28.60 -5.25 -3.35
CA ALA A 81 -28.80 -4.03 -2.57
C ALA A 81 -27.69 -2.98 -2.80
N GLU A 82 -26.45 -3.43 -2.98
CA GLU A 82 -25.33 -2.53 -3.27
C GLU A 82 -25.32 -2.04 -4.72
N MET A 83 -25.57 -2.94 -5.70
CA MET A 83 -25.65 -2.59 -7.12
C MET A 83 -26.75 -1.55 -7.39
N ALA A 84 -27.85 -1.58 -6.65
CA ALA A 84 -28.92 -0.58 -6.72
C ALA A 84 -28.46 0.85 -6.31
N ARG A 85 -27.32 0.98 -5.63
CA ARG A 85 -26.71 2.26 -5.25
C ARG A 85 -25.66 2.75 -6.25
N CYS A 86 -25.25 1.91 -7.18
CA CYS A 86 -24.23 2.23 -8.17
C CYS A 86 -24.80 3.13 -9.28
N SER A 87 -23.97 4.06 -9.76
CA SER A 87 -24.30 4.90 -10.93
C SER A 87 -23.80 4.30 -12.26
N PHE A 88 -23.14 3.15 -12.18
CA PHE A 88 -22.57 2.37 -13.28
C PHE A 88 -23.29 1.01 -13.38
N GLN A 89 -23.18 0.37 -14.53
CA GLN A 89 -23.86 -0.89 -14.81
C GLN A 89 -23.02 -2.08 -14.32
N CYS A 90 -23.62 -2.91 -13.46
CA CYS A 90 -23.05 -4.19 -13.06
C CYS A 90 -23.62 -5.33 -13.92
N VAL A 91 -22.80 -6.31 -14.26
CA VAL A 91 -23.13 -7.47 -15.10
C VAL A 91 -22.50 -8.76 -14.54
N PRO A 92 -23.06 -9.95 -14.78
CA PRO A 92 -22.48 -11.20 -14.28
C PRO A 92 -21.19 -11.57 -15.04
N VAL A 93 -20.19 -12.06 -14.32
CA VAL A 93 -18.96 -12.65 -14.86
C VAL A 93 -18.98 -14.16 -14.57
N PRO A 94 -19.13 -15.02 -15.59
CA PRO A 94 -19.18 -16.46 -15.39
C PRO A 94 -17.86 -17.03 -14.87
N HIS A 95 -17.95 -18.00 -13.96
CA HIS A 95 -16.82 -18.79 -13.51
C HIS A 95 -17.03 -20.28 -13.81
N ALA A 96 -15.92 -20.99 -14.05
CA ALA A 96 -15.94 -22.46 -14.11
C ALA A 96 -16.45 -23.10 -12.80
N SER A 97 -16.33 -22.38 -11.68
CA SER A 97 -16.78 -22.81 -10.35
C SER A 97 -18.31 -22.77 -10.14
N GLY A 98 -19.07 -22.23 -11.11
CA GLY A 98 -20.54 -22.22 -11.11
C GLY A 98 -21.13 -20.82 -11.04
N ALA A 99 -21.39 -20.32 -9.83
CA ALA A 99 -22.05 -19.03 -9.63
C ALA A 99 -21.25 -17.87 -10.27
N PRO A 100 -21.90 -16.94 -10.99
CA PRO A 100 -21.19 -15.80 -11.57
C PRO A 100 -20.81 -14.79 -10.48
N SER A 101 -19.62 -14.20 -10.62
CA SER A 101 -19.20 -13.02 -9.87
C SER A 101 -19.71 -11.75 -10.54
N ILE A 102 -19.30 -10.59 -10.04
CA ILE A 102 -19.77 -9.29 -10.48
C ILE A 102 -18.70 -8.63 -11.35
N GLY A 103 -19.10 -8.14 -12.52
CA GLY A 103 -18.31 -7.24 -13.35
C GLY A 103 -19.02 -5.91 -13.55
N VAL A 104 -18.29 -4.93 -14.04
CA VAL A 104 -18.81 -3.61 -14.41
C VAL A 104 -18.64 -3.38 -15.90
N GLN A 105 -19.71 -2.90 -16.54
CA GLN A 105 -19.68 -2.55 -17.96
C GLN A 105 -19.30 -1.06 -18.10
N VAL A 106 -18.20 -0.81 -18.81
CA VAL A 106 -17.63 0.53 -19.01
C VAL A 106 -17.33 0.81 -20.48
N GLN A 107 -17.34 2.08 -20.86
CA GLN A 107 -16.75 2.54 -22.13
C GLN A 107 -15.29 2.89 -21.87
N TYR A 108 -14.37 2.17 -22.53
CA TYR A 108 -12.93 2.35 -22.41
C TYR A 108 -12.28 2.31 -23.78
N ALA A 109 -11.49 3.33 -24.12
CA ALA A 109 -10.82 3.47 -25.41
C ALA A 109 -11.76 3.29 -26.63
N GLY A 110 -12.99 3.79 -26.52
CA GLY A 110 -14.02 3.71 -27.57
C GLY A 110 -14.77 2.37 -27.65
N GLU A 111 -14.45 1.40 -26.79
CA GLU A 111 -15.06 0.08 -26.77
C GLU A 111 -15.83 -0.18 -25.47
N THR A 112 -16.89 -0.98 -25.55
CA THR A 112 -17.57 -1.51 -24.36
C THR A 112 -16.78 -2.68 -23.79
N LYS A 113 -16.35 -2.57 -22.53
CA LYS A 113 -15.64 -3.64 -21.82
C LYS A 113 -16.37 -4.03 -20.54
N VAL A 114 -16.23 -5.30 -20.17
CA VAL A 114 -16.65 -5.81 -18.86
C VAL A 114 -15.40 -6.05 -18.05
N ILE A 115 -15.28 -5.38 -16.90
CA ILE A 115 -14.15 -5.50 -15.99
C ILE A 115 -14.64 -6.16 -14.70
N PRO A 116 -14.05 -7.29 -14.25
CA PRO A 116 -14.38 -7.89 -12.96
C PRO A 116 -14.13 -6.92 -11.80
N VAL A 117 -14.98 -6.93 -10.76
CA VAL A 117 -14.81 -6.01 -9.62
C VAL A 117 -13.51 -6.27 -8.84
N GLU A 118 -13.03 -7.51 -8.85
CA GLU A 118 -11.73 -7.92 -8.33
C GLU A 118 -10.58 -7.22 -9.06
N ALA A 119 -10.65 -7.15 -10.38
CA ALA A 119 -9.64 -6.45 -11.20
C ALA A 119 -9.65 -4.94 -10.94
N VAL A 120 -10.84 -4.32 -10.78
CA VAL A 120 -10.96 -2.90 -10.39
C VAL A 120 -10.29 -2.63 -9.04
N ALA A 121 -10.52 -3.50 -8.05
CA ALA A 121 -9.90 -3.39 -6.73
C ALA A 121 -8.36 -3.56 -6.81
N GLY A 122 -7.91 -4.52 -7.63
CA GLY A 122 -6.50 -4.72 -7.96
C GLY A 122 -5.85 -3.49 -8.59
N SER A 123 -6.49 -2.88 -9.59
CA SER A 123 -5.99 -1.64 -10.23
C SER A 123 -5.84 -0.51 -9.22
N MET A 124 -6.79 -0.38 -8.28
CA MET A 124 -6.69 0.61 -7.22
C MET A 124 -5.51 0.31 -6.27
N LEU A 125 -5.27 -0.94 -5.88
CA LEU A 125 -4.09 -1.31 -5.07
C LEU A 125 -2.78 -1.09 -5.80
N GLN A 126 -2.72 -1.40 -7.09
CA GLN A 126 -1.56 -1.12 -7.93
C GLN A 126 -1.28 0.39 -7.97
N HIS A 127 -2.32 1.23 -8.09
CA HIS A 127 -2.20 2.68 -7.99
C HIS A 127 -1.64 3.13 -6.63
N MET A 128 -2.13 2.57 -5.51
CA MET A 128 -1.54 2.83 -4.19
C MET A 128 -0.04 2.47 -4.16
N GLY A 129 0.34 1.38 -4.82
CA GLY A 129 1.75 0.98 -4.98
C GLY A 129 2.59 1.95 -5.77
N HIS A 130 2.05 2.51 -6.85
CA HIS A 130 2.72 3.55 -7.63
C HIS A 130 2.92 4.83 -6.80
N ILE A 131 1.98 5.20 -5.93
CA ILE A 131 2.14 6.32 -4.99
C ILE A 131 3.32 6.07 -4.04
N ALA A 132 3.38 4.88 -3.42
CA ALA A 132 4.49 4.50 -2.56
C ALA A 132 5.84 4.46 -3.31
N ALA A 133 5.83 3.94 -4.54
CA ALA A 133 7.01 3.83 -5.38
C ALA A 133 7.56 5.20 -5.78
N ALA A 134 6.68 6.14 -6.14
CA ALA A 134 7.05 7.51 -6.48
C ALA A 134 7.70 8.23 -5.29
N LYS A 135 7.13 8.10 -4.08
CA LYS A 135 7.72 8.67 -2.87
C LYS A 135 9.10 8.05 -2.58
N ALA A 136 9.23 6.73 -2.72
CA ALA A 136 10.50 6.04 -2.47
C ALA A 136 11.58 6.41 -3.50
N ALA A 137 11.21 6.61 -4.76
CA ALA A 137 12.11 7.09 -5.81
C ALA A 137 12.67 8.49 -5.49
N GLN A 138 11.81 9.40 -5.04
CA GLN A 138 12.23 10.75 -4.61
C GLN A 138 13.25 10.73 -3.47
N GLU A 139 13.15 9.77 -2.55
CA GLU A 139 14.06 9.65 -1.40
C GLU A 139 15.37 8.90 -1.73
N SER A 140 15.36 8.03 -2.73
CA SER A 140 16.48 7.12 -3.04
C SER A 140 17.21 7.44 -4.35
N ASN A 141 16.74 8.43 -5.12
CA ASN A 141 17.26 8.76 -6.45
C ASN A 141 17.27 7.55 -7.42
N LEU A 142 16.32 6.63 -7.24
CA LEU A 142 16.08 5.48 -8.11
C LEU A 142 14.86 5.75 -9.00
N HIS A 143 14.71 4.99 -10.08
CA HIS A 143 13.51 5.09 -10.92
C HIS A 143 12.29 4.48 -10.18
N PRO A 144 11.07 5.07 -10.25
CA PRO A 144 9.88 4.55 -9.57
C PRO A 144 9.58 3.07 -9.84
N SER A 145 9.85 2.56 -11.04
CA SER A 145 9.65 1.13 -11.35
C SER A 145 10.49 0.18 -10.50
N GLU A 146 11.62 0.64 -9.98
CA GLU A 146 12.51 -0.15 -9.10
C GLU A 146 12.09 -0.09 -7.62
N CYS A 147 11.16 0.82 -7.30
CA CYS A 147 10.72 1.13 -5.94
C CYS A 147 9.32 0.60 -5.62
N PHE A 148 8.69 -0.18 -6.51
CA PHE A 148 7.38 -0.77 -6.23
C PHE A 148 7.44 -1.67 -4.97
N PRO A 149 6.50 -1.55 -4.02
CA PRO A 149 6.57 -2.29 -2.77
C PRO A 149 6.50 -3.81 -2.98
N ARG A 150 7.24 -4.56 -2.14
CA ARG A 150 7.38 -6.02 -2.26
C ARG A 150 6.58 -6.78 -1.22
N ASP A 151 6.34 -6.17 -0.07
CA ASP A 151 5.68 -6.77 1.09
C ASP A 151 4.48 -5.91 1.48
N TRP A 152 3.29 -6.52 1.52
CA TRP A 152 2.03 -5.83 1.70
C TRP A 152 1.18 -6.50 2.77
N VAL A 153 0.54 -5.68 3.58
CA VAL A 153 -0.64 -6.06 4.36
C VAL A 153 -1.77 -5.14 3.98
N VAL A 154 -2.94 -5.71 3.70
CA VAL A 154 -4.12 -4.94 3.26
C VAL A 154 -5.27 -5.18 4.22
N SER A 155 -5.95 -4.11 4.62
CA SER A 155 -7.12 -4.18 5.48
C SER A 155 -8.34 -4.72 4.73
N VAL A 156 -9.13 -5.56 5.39
CA VAL A 156 -10.44 -6.01 4.93
C VAL A 156 -11.45 -5.96 6.09
N PRO A 157 -12.75 -5.83 5.82
CA PRO A 157 -13.77 -5.86 6.87
C PRO A 157 -13.72 -7.20 7.62
N GLY A 158 -13.89 -7.15 8.94
CA GLY A 158 -13.80 -8.35 9.77
C GLY A 158 -14.79 -9.45 9.39
N TYR A 159 -15.98 -9.07 8.87
CA TYR A 159 -17.02 -9.98 8.39
C TYR A 159 -16.81 -10.53 6.98
N TYR A 160 -15.71 -10.19 6.29
CA TYR A 160 -15.45 -10.77 4.97
C TYR A 160 -15.38 -12.29 5.05
N THR A 161 -16.15 -12.93 4.17
CA THR A 161 -16.16 -14.38 4.00
C THR A 161 -14.88 -14.88 3.29
N ASP A 162 -14.68 -16.20 3.29
CA ASP A 162 -13.59 -16.87 2.60
C ASP A 162 -13.58 -16.52 1.11
N ALA A 163 -14.74 -16.54 0.45
CA ALA A 163 -14.89 -16.16 -0.95
C ALA A 163 -14.45 -14.71 -1.22
N GLN A 164 -14.82 -13.77 -0.36
CA GLN A 164 -14.42 -12.37 -0.50
C GLN A 164 -12.93 -12.16 -0.29
N ARG A 165 -12.31 -12.87 0.66
CA ARG A 165 -10.86 -12.83 0.90
C ARG A 165 -10.08 -13.40 -0.28
N ARG A 166 -10.50 -14.55 -0.83
CA ARG A 166 -9.90 -15.14 -2.03
C ARG A 166 -10.06 -14.25 -3.27
N ALA A 167 -11.27 -13.74 -3.51
CA ALA A 167 -11.54 -12.85 -4.63
C ALA A 167 -10.69 -11.58 -4.57
N PHE A 168 -10.52 -11.01 -3.37
CA PHE A 168 -9.62 -9.87 -3.18
C PHE A 168 -8.16 -10.20 -3.54
N LEU A 169 -7.66 -11.37 -3.13
CA LEU A 169 -6.31 -11.83 -3.51
C LEU A 169 -6.18 -12.09 -5.01
N ALA A 170 -7.20 -12.65 -5.66
CA ALA A 170 -7.23 -12.80 -7.11
C ALA A 170 -7.14 -11.44 -7.82
N GLY A 171 -7.84 -10.43 -7.32
CA GLY A 171 -7.71 -9.04 -7.80
C GLY A 171 -6.29 -8.49 -7.67
N CYS A 172 -5.63 -8.73 -6.53
CA CYS A 172 -4.22 -8.36 -6.33
C CYS A 172 -3.32 -9.06 -7.37
N GLU A 173 -3.53 -10.35 -7.61
CA GLU A 173 -2.74 -11.12 -8.57
C GLU A 173 -2.92 -10.62 -10.01
N ILE A 174 -4.17 -10.39 -10.43
CA ILE A 174 -4.53 -9.83 -11.74
C ILE A 174 -3.80 -8.49 -11.97
N ALA A 175 -3.78 -7.64 -10.95
CA ALA A 175 -3.12 -6.33 -11.02
C ALA A 175 -1.59 -6.36 -10.80
N GLY A 176 -0.99 -7.54 -10.63
CA GLY A 176 0.45 -7.68 -10.43
C GLY A 176 0.96 -7.33 -9.03
N VAL A 177 0.07 -7.24 -8.04
CA VAL A 177 0.39 -7.01 -6.61
C VAL A 177 0.66 -8.35 -5.92
N LYS A 178 1.79 -8.99 -6.27
CA LYS A 178 2.14 -10.37 -5.83
C LYS A 178 2.63 -10.49 -4.37
N GLY A 179 2.78 -9.36 -3.67
CA GLY A 179 3.44 -9.27 -2.36
C GLY A 179 2.51 -9.26 -1.14
N VAL A 180 1.22 -9.60 -1.29
CA VAL A 180 0.25 -9.58 -0.19
C VAL A 180 0.52 -10.71 0.80
N GLN A 181 1.15 -10.38 1.93
CA GLN A 181 1.53 -11.32 2.97
C GLN A 181 0.35 -11.66 3.90
N ARG A 182 -0.57 -10.71 4.09
CA ARG A 182 -1.75 -10.89 4.96
C ARG A 182 -2.89 -9.97 4.54
N LEU A 183 -4.11 -10.50 4.56
CA LEU A 183 -5.32 -9.70 4.66
C LEU A 183 -5.66 -9.58 6.14
N MET A 184 -5.75 -8.36 6.66
CA MET A 184 -5.91 -8.09 8.09
C MET A 184 -7.27 -7.45 8.37
N ASN A 185 -7.91 -7.81 9.47
CA ASN A 185 -9.17 -7.16 9.86
C ASN A 185 -8.90 -5.69 10.24
N GLU A 186 -9.74 -4.77 9.76
CA GLU A 186 -9.59 -3.32 10.00
C GLU A 186 -9.41 -2.96 11.48
N THR A 187 -10.31 -3.44 12.35
CA THR A 187 -10.26 -3.15 13.79
C THR A 187 -9.03 -3.78 14.46
N THR A 188 -8.53 -4.91 13.97
CA THR A 188 -7.30 -5.54 14.48
C THR A 188 -6.07 -4.74 14.06
N ALA A 189 -6.06 -4.18 12.85
CA ALA A 189 -5.00 -3.26 12.43
C ALA A 189 -5.00 -1.99 13.30
N THR A 190 -6.17 -1.40 13.55
CA THR A 190 -6.35 -0.29 14.51
C THR A 190 -5.82 -0.67 15.89
N ALA A 191 -6.18 -1.85 16.41
CA ALA A 191 -5.69 -2.34 17.70
C ALA A 191 -4.16 -2.53 17.74
N LEU A 192 -3.55 -3.01 16.65
CA LEU A 192 -2.08 -3.12 16.56
C LEU A 192 -1.41 -1.74 16.56
N ALA A 193 -1.97 -0.78 15.81
CA ALA A 193 -1.50 0.60 15.81
C ALA A 193 -1.62 1.25 17.20
N TYR A 194 -2.61 0.87 18.00
CA TYR A 194 -2.74 1.30 19.39
C TYR A 194 -1.71 0.62 20.31
N GLY A 195 -1.72 -0.71 20.29
CA GLY A 195 -1.04 -1.55 21.27
C GLY A 195 0.46 -1.44 21.21
N ILE A 196 1.06 -1.45 20.02
CA ILE A 196 2.52 -1.53 19.90
C ILE A 196 3.22 -0.30 20.49
N PHE A 197 2.66 0.90 20.31
CA PHE A 197 3.27 2.13 20.84
C PHE A 197 3.15 2.23 22.36
N LYS A 198 2.02 1.79 22.92
CA LYS A 198 1.77 1.78 24.37
C LYS A 198 2.60 0.70 25.07
N ASP A 199 2.81 -0.43 24.41
CA ASP A 199 3.69 -1.50 24.90
C ASP A 199 5.15 -1.04 24.95
N ILE A 200 5.65 -0.36 23.91
CA ILE A 200 7.00 0.24 23.90
C ILE A 200 7.17 1.24 25.06
N ARG A 201 6.11 1.97 25.43
CA ARG A 201 6.07 2.89 26.58
C ARG A 201 5.89 2.19 27.93
N LYS A 202 5.79 0.85 27.94
CA LYS A 202 5.56 0.03 29.13
C LYS A 202 4.27 0.39 29.87
N GLU A 203 3.23 0.78 29.14
CA GLU A 203 1.91 1.09 29.71
C GLU A 203 1.12 -0.16 30.09
N PHE A 204 1.47 -1.33 29.51
CA PHE A 204 0.83 -2.61 29.86
C PHE A 204 1.63 -3.35 30.94
N THR A 205 0.92 -3.97 31.87
CA THR A 205 1.50 -4.83 32.92
C THR A 205 0.77 -6.16 32.94
N LYS A 206 1.41 -7.21 33.47
CA LYS A 206 0.80 -8.55 33.52
C LYS A 206 -0.36 -8.65 34.52
N ASP A 207 -0.39 -7.77 35.51
CA ASP A 207 -1.33 -7.85 36.64
C ASP A 207 -2.58 -6.98 36.44
N VAL A 208 -2.58 -6.10 35.43
CA VAL A 208 -3.69 -5.18 35.14
C VAL A 208 -4.27 -5.52 33.78
N ALA A 209 -5.49 -6.05 33.78
CA ALA A 209 -6.25 -6.27 32.55
C ALA A 209 -6.50 -4.94 31.85
N THR A 210 -6.15 -4.86 30.56
CA THR A 210 -6.35 -3.66 29.74
C THR A 210 -7.30 -4.00 28.61
N HIS A 211 -8.57 -3.64 28.77
CA HIS A 211 -9.61 -3.89 27.77
C HIS A 211 -9.97 -2.58 27.07
N VAL A 212 -9.80 -2.54 25.75
CA VAL A 212 -10.12 -1.36 24.94
C VAL A 212 -11.19 -1.73 23.93
N MET A 213 -12.23 -0.91 23.85
CA MET A 213 -13.23 -1.00 22.78
C MET A 213 -12.81 -0.08 21.65
N PHE A 214 -12.61 -0.64 20.46
CA PHE A 214 -12.43 0.11 19.22
C PHE A 214 -13.75 0.21 18.49
N VAL A 215 -14.17 1.44 18.22
CA VAL A 215 -15.35 1.77 17.43
C VAL A 215 -14.89 2.39 16.12
N ASP A 216 -15.14 1.71 15.01
CA ASP A 216 -14.82 2.18 13.66
C ASP A 216 -16.12 2.44 12.89
N MET A 217 -16.34 3.69 12.48
CA MET A 217 -17.45 4.04 11.61
C MET A 217 -16.94 4.75 10.36
N GLY A 218 -16.80 3.98 9.28
CA GLY A 218 -16.33 4.47 7.99
C GLY A 218 -17.45 4.99 7.10
N CYS A 219 -17.24 4.87 5.78
CA CYS A 219 -18.22 5.28 4.77
C CYS A 219 -19.46 4.36 4.76
N SER A 220 -19.30 3.05 4.89
CA SER A 220 -20.36 2.06 4.63
C SER A 220 -20.58 1.04 5.73
N THR A 221 -19.79 1.06 6.79
CA THR A 221 -19.79 0.02 7.83
C THR A 221 -19.49 0.64 9.19
N TYR A 222 -20.17 0.09 10.20
CA TYR A 222 -19.97 0.36 11.61
C TYR A 222 -19.49 -0.93 12.29
N SER A 223 -18.29 -0.89 12.88
CA SER A 223 -17.61 -2.02 13.50
C SER A 223 -17.26 -1.70 14.94
N VAL A 224 -17.44 -2.68 15.83
CA VAL A 224 -17.06 -2.60 17.24
C VAL A 224 -16.24 -3.83 17.58
N SER A 225 -15.08 -3.64 18.18
CA SER A 225 -14.23 -4.74 18.65
C SER A 225 -13.70 -4.45 20.04
N ILE A 226 -13.69 -5.46 20.90
CA ILE A 226 -13.08 -5.37 22.22
C ILE A 226 -11.78 -6.19 22.20
N VAL A 227 -10.69 -5.57 22.64
CA VAL A 227 -9.36 -6.15 22.60
C VAL A 227 -8.73 -6.13 23.99
N ASP A 228 -8.15 -7.26 24.37
CA ASP A 228 -7.33 -7.42 25.56
C ASP A 228 -5.85 -7.17 25.20
N PHE A 229 -5.20 -6.26 25.94
CA PHE A 229 -3.79 -5.94 25.76
C PHE A 229 -2.94 -6.44 26.94
N GLN A 230 -1.84 -7.10 26.60
CA GLN A 230 -0.83 -7.58 27.53
C GLN A 230 0.57 -7.19 26.99
N PRO A 231 1.63 -7.21 27.81
CA PRO A 231 2.97 -6.92 27.32
C PRO A 231 3.35 -7.81 26.13
N GLY A 232 3.68 -7.20 24.99
CA GLY A 232 4.02 -7.89 23.73
C GLY A 232 2.88 -8.61 23.02
N LYS A 233 1.60 -8.39 23.38
CA LYS A 233 0.47 -9.15 22.83
C LYS A 233 -0.84 -8.36 22.80
N LEU A 234 -1.61 -8.53 21.72
CA LEU A 234 -3.03 -8.18 21.67
C LEU A 234 -3.90 -9.42 21.40
N THR A 235 -5.09 -9.46 21.98
CA THR A 235 -6.08 -10.50 21.74
C THR A 235 -7.46 -9.90 21.49
N VAL A 236 -8.00 -10.11 20.28
CA VAL A 236 -9.36 -9.68 19.97
C VAL A 236 -10.35 -10.60 20.67
N LYS A 237 -11.13 -10.06 21.60
CA LYS A 237 -12.09 -10.80 22.44
C LYS A 237 -13.46 -10.93 21.78
N SER A 238 -13.87 -9.88 21.07
CA SER A 238 -15.14 -9.84 20.35
C SER A 238 -15.03 -8.91 19.14
N SER A 239 -15.86 -9.17 18.13
CA SER A 239 -15.98 -8.31 16.95
C SER A 239 -17.40 -8.37 16.39
N GLN A 240 -18.05 -7.22 16.33
CA GLN A 240 -19.45 -7.04 15.98
C GLN A 240 -19.61 -5.90 14.97
N TYR A 241 -20.64 -5.99 14.14
CA TYR A 241 -20.83 -5.09 13.01
C TYR A 241 -22.28 -4.66 12.88
N ASP A 242 -22.49 -3.50 12.27
CA ASP A 242 -23.61 -3.23 11.39
C ASP A 242 -23.04 -2.97 9.99
N VAL A 243 -23.27 -3.93 9.09
CA VAL A 243 -22.64 -3.93 7.76
C VAL A 243 -23.25 -2.92 6.81
N ASP A 244 -24.41 -2.34 7.12
CA ASP A 244 -25.15 -1.39 6.27
C ASP A 244 -25.42 -0.08 7.02
N LEU A 245 -24.42 0.37 7.77
CA LEU A 245 -24.46 1.62 8.52
C LEU A 245 -23.10 2.32 8.44
N GLY A 246 -23.04 3.44 7.72
CA GLY A 246 -21.86 4.28 7.69
C GLY A 246 -22.18 5.71 7.26
N GLY A 247 -21.14 6.53 7.06
CA GLY A 247 -21.26 7.92 6.66
C GLY A 247 -22.16 8.15 5.42
N ARG A 248 -22.19 7.20 4.47
CA ARG A 248 -23.00 7.27 3.25
C ARG A 248 -24.50 7.18 3.51
N ASP A 249 -24.91 6.54 4.60
CA ASP A 249 -26.32 6.37 4.94
C ASP A 249 -26.89 7.66 5.55
N PHE A 250 -26.06 8.42 6.29
CA PHE A 250 -26.39 9.79 6.69
C PHE A 250 -26.52 10.71 5.47
N ASP A 251 -25.59 10.59 4.51
CA ASP A 251 -25.64 11.36 3.26
C ASP A 251 -26.91 11.04 2.46
N ARG A 252 -27.30 9.77 2.42
CA ARG A 252 -28.52 9.32 1.75
C ARG A 252 -29.77 9.94 2.36
N VAL A 253 -29.89 9.94 3.68
CA VAL A 253 -31.04 10.54 4.39
C VAL A 253 -31.16 12.04 4.09
N ILE A 254 -30.04 12.78 4.10
CA ILE A 254 -30.05 14.21 3.75
C ILE A 254 -30.39 14.39 2.26
N ALA A 255 -29.85 13.56 1.36
CA ALA A 255 -30.12 13.64 -0.07
C ALA A 255 -31.61 13.40 -0.39
N GLU A 256 -32.25 12.44 0.29
CA GLU A 256 -33.69 12.17 0.16
C GLU A 256 -34.53 13.35 0.67
N TRP A 257 -34.14 13.97 1.80
CA TRP A 257 -34.77 15.20 2.29
C TRP A 257 -34.61 16.36 1.30
N LEU A 258 -33.41 16.54 0.74
CA LEU A 258 -33.13 17.56 -0.28
C LEU A 258 -33.97 17.36 -1.54
N ALA A 259 -34.06 16.11 -2.03
CA ALA A 259 -34.89 15.76 -3.17
C ALA A 259 -36.36 16.09 -2.92
N ALA A 260 -36.91 15.70 -1.77
CA ALA A 260 -38.29 15.99 -1.40
C ALA A 260 -38.57 17.49 -1.33
N LYS A 261 -37.64 18.28 -0.77
CA LYS A 261 -37.77 19.74 -0.69
C LYS A 261 -37.64 20.43 -2.05
N PHE A 262 -36.80 19.90 -2.94
CA PHE A 262 -36.69 20.37 -4.32
C PHE A 262 -37.98 20.09 -5.11
N GLU A 263 -38.52 18.87 -5.01
CA GLU A 263 -39.80 18.49 -5.61
C GLU A 263 -40.96 19.35 -5.08
N GLU A 264 -40.96 19.66 -3.78
CA GLU A 264 -41.96 20.55 -3.16
C GLU A 264 -41.90 21.95 -3.77
N LYS A 265 -40.70 22.52 -3.90
CA LYS A 265 -40.48 23.88 -4.41
C LYS A 265 -40.82 24.03 -5.90
N TYR A 266 -40.51 23.01 -6.71
CA TYR A 266 -40.69 23.04 -8.16
C TYR A 266 -41.80 22.11 -8.67
N ARG A 267 -42.78 21.83 -7.80
CA ARG A 267 -43.89 20.92 -8.08
C ARG A 267 -44.55 21.21 -9.43
N GLY A 268 -44.67 20.17 -10.25
CA GLY A 268 -45.31 20.23 -11.57
C GLY A 268 -44.47 20.87 -12.68
N LYS A 269 -43.21 21.26 -12.40
CA LYS A 269 -42.27 21.81 -13.38
C LYS A 269 -41.12 20.86 -13.72
N LEU A 270 -40.92 19.82 -12.93
CA LEU A 270 -39.83 18.86 -13.13
C LEU A 270 -40.20 17.79 -14.16
N SER A 271 -39.21 17.36 -14.94
CA SER A 271 -39.33 16.30 -15.95
C SER A 271 -39.41 14.89 -15.34
N GLY A 272 -39.10 14.75 -14.05
CA GLY A 272 -39.14 13.51 -13.29
C GLY A 272 -38.80 13.72 -11.82
N LYS A 273 -38.63 12.64 -11.05
CA LYS A 273 -38.17 12.73 -9.66
C LYS A 273 -36.64 12.86 -9.61
N PRO A 274 -36.08 13.72 -8.75
CA PRO A 274 -34.62 13.86 -8.61
C PRO A 274 -33.91 12.55 -8.29
N MET A 275 -34.53 11.68 -7.49
CA MET A 275 -33.95 10.40 -7.09
C MET A 275 -33.92 9.34 -8.20
N ASP A 276 -34.64 9.55 -9.30
CA ASP A 276 -34.65 8.63 -10.45
C ASP A 276 -33.49 8.92 -11.43
N SER A 277 -32.81 10.05 -11.27
CA SER A 277 -31.68 10.45 -12.13
C SER A 277 -30.34 10.25 -11.42
N PRO A 278 -29.48 9.32 -11.86
CA PRO A 278 -28.18 9.05 -11.20
C PRO A 278 -27.31 10.30 -11.07
N LYS A 279 -27.27 11.15 -12.11
CA LYS A 279 -26.50 12.41 -12.09
C LYS A 279 -27.01 13.38 -11.02
N VAL A 280 -28.33 13.46 -10.83
CA VAL A 280 -28.96 14.33 -9.82
C VAL A 280 -28.71 13.76 -8.42
N VAL A 281 -28.84 12.44 -8.25
CA VAL A 281 -28.51 11.74 -6.99
C VAL A 281 -27.06 12.01 -6.57
N LEU A 282 -26.09 11.96 -7.49
CA LEU A 282 -24.69 12.26 -7.18
C LEU A 282 -24.49 13.71 -6.72
N LYS A 283 -25.14 14.69 -7.36
CA LYS A 283 -25.13 16.09 -6.91
C LYS A 283 -25.72 16.24 -5.51
N LEU A 284 -26.84 15.58 -5.24
CA LEU A 284 -27.51 15.59 -3.94
C LEU A 284 -26.64 14.97 -2.84
N LEU A 285 -26.01 13.82 -3.11
CA LEU A 285 -25.12 13.15 -2.17
C LEU A 285 -23.88 13.99 -1.85
N ALA A 286 -23.28 14.65 -2.85
CA ALA A 286 -22.14 15.55 -2.61
C ALA A 286 -22.53 16.76 -1.73
N ALA A 287 -23.70 17.35 -1.97
CA ALA A 287 -24.22 18.43 -1.13
C ALA A 287 -24.59 17.95 0.27
N ALA A 288 -25.17 16.76 0.39
CA ALA A 288 -25.51 16.11 1.65
C ALA A 288 -24.26 15.84 2.50
N GLU A 289 -23.18 15.31 1.90
CA GLU A 289 -21.93 15.07 2.60
C GLU A 289 -21.32 16.37 3.13
N LYS A 290 -21.34 17.44 2.31
CA LYS A 290 -20.88 18.76 2.73
C LYS A 290 -21.72 19.29 3.90
N ALA A 291 -23.04 19.21 3.82
CA ALA A 291 -23.94 19.63 4.89
C ALA A 291 -23.71 18.85 6.19
N LYS A 292 -23.60 17.52 6.11
CA LYS A 292 -23.27 16.62 7.22
C LYS A 292 -21.97 17.05 7.90
N LYS A 293 -20.91 17.27 7.12
CA LYS A 293 -19.60 17.73 7.63
C LYS A 293 -19.70 19.11 8.27
N THR A 294 -20.46 20.04 7.69
CA THR A 294 -20.70 21.37 8.27
C THR A 294 -21.45 21.31 9.59
N LEU A 295 -22.43 20.42 9.73
CA LEU A 295 -23.23 20.25 10.96
C LEU A 295 -22.53 19.42 12.05
N SER A 296 -21.40 18.78 11.75
CA SER A 296 -20.72 17.88 12.69
C SER A 296 -20.02 18.57 13.88
N PRO A 297 -19.34 19.73 13.71
CA PRO A 297 -18.72 20.44 14.83
C PRO A 297 -19.74 20.97 15.84
N ALA A 298 -19.37 20.92 17.12
CA ALA A 298 -20.19 21.46 18.19
C ALA A 298 -20.46 22.97 18.01
N GLY A 299 -21.70 23.39 18.26
CA GLY A 299 -22.12 24.80 18.20
C GLY A 299 -22.63 25.27 16.83
N VAL A 300 -22.46 24.48 15.76
CA VAL A 300 -23.06 24.79 14.45
C VAL A 300 -24.57 24.52 14.50
N LYS A 301 -25.38 25.52 14.12
CA LYS A 301 -26.85 25.45 14.23
C LYS A 301 -27.55 25.12 12.92
N GLU A 302 -26.91 25.39 11.78
CA GLU A 302 -27.46 25.12 10.46
C GLU A 302 -26.35 25.01 9.41
N ALA A 303 -26.68 24.37 8.28
CA ALA A 303 -25.86 24.34 7.08
C ALA A 303 -26.64 24.87 5.88
N HIS A 304 -26.08 25.86 5.20
CA HIS A 304 -26.62 26.37 3.95
C HIS A 304 -26.18 25.52 2.77
N ILE A 305 -27.15 25.10 1.96
CA ILE A 305 -26.96 24.20 0.82
C ILE A 305 -27.41 24.95 -0.43
N ASN A 306 -26.51 25.06 -1.40
CA ASN A 306 -26.76 25.68 -2.70
C ASN A 306 -26.37 24.69 -3.81
N LEU A 307 -27.30 24.41 -4.70
CA LEU A 307 -27.19 23.47 -5.80
C LEU A 307 -27.62 24.17 -7.09
N GLU A 308 -26.65 24.43 -7.97
CA GLU A 308 -26.89 25.08 -9.26
C GLU A 308 -27.28 24.05 -10.33
N CYS A 309 -28.25 24.43 -11.18
CA CYS A 309 -28.84 23.62 -12.24
C CYS A 309 -29.01 22.15 -11.78
N LEU A 310 -29.69 21.95 -10.65
CA LEU A 310 -29.80 20.62 -10.04
C LEU A 310 -30.48 19.65 -11.01
N MET A 311 -31.63 20.08 -11.54
CA MET A 311 -32.44 19.36 -12.51
C MET A 311 -33.31 20.37 -13.28
N ASP A 312 -33.50 20.14 -14.58
CA ASP A 312 -34.30 21.00 -15.49
C ASP A 312 -33.95 22.51 -15.41
N GLU A 313 -32.66 22.83 -15.32
CA GLU A 313 -32.13 24.20 -15.19
C GLU A 313 -32.60 24.97 -13.92
N PHE A 314 -33.22 24.29 -12.95
CA PHE A 314 -33.60 24.93 -11.70
C PHE A 314 -32.48 24.86 -10.66
N ASP A 315 -32.14 26.02 -10.11
CA ASP A 315 -31.28 26.16 -8.93
C ASP A 315 -32.04 25.83 -7.65
N PHE A 316 -31.33 25.39 -6.62
CA PHE A 316 -31.92 25.08 -5.32
C PHE A 316 -31.05 25.56 -4.16
N SER A 317 -31.66 26.36 -3.29
CA SER A 317 -31.05 26.86 -2.06
C SER A 317 -31.96 26.56 -0.89
N ILE A 318 -31.41 25.98 0.17
CA ILE A 318 -32.10 25.64 1.41
C ILE A 318 -31.12 25.63 2.59
N SER A 319 -31.63 25.80 3.82
CA SER A 319 -30.85 25.62 5.05
C SER A 319 -31.35 24.38 5.80
N LEU A 320 -30.44 23.52 6.22
CA LEU A 320 -30.73 22.37 7.09
C LEU A 320 -30.32 22.71 8.53
N LYS A 321 -31.28 22.74 9.45
CA LYS A 321 -31.03 23.03 10.87
C LYS A 321 -30.50 21.79 11.59
N ALA A 322 -29.68 21.98 12.63
CA ALA A 322 -29.09 20.91 13.41
C ALA A 322 -30.15 19.98 14.06
N ASP A 323 -31.23 20.54 14.61
CA ASP A 323 -32.31 19.76 15.23
C ASP A 323 -33.09 18.93 14.19
N GLU A 324 -33.31 19.50 13.00
CA GLU A 324 -33.95 18.79 11.87
C GLU A 324 -33.05 17.67 11.36
N TYR A 325 -31.75 17.95 11.19
CA TYR A 325 -30.77 16.94 10.85
C TYR A 325 -30.77 15.79 11.88
N ARG A 326 -30.74 16.09 13.18
CA ARG A 326 -30.80 15.08 14.24
C ARG A 326 -32.06 14.22 14.13
N ALA A 327 -33.22 14.84 13.92
CA ALA A 327 -34.47 14.12 13.74
C ALA A 327 -34.45 13.19 12.52
N LEU A 328 -33.88 13.63 11.40
CA LEU A 328 -33.74 12.84 10.18
C LEU A 328 -32.89 11.58 10.40
N ILE A 329 -31.81 11.68 11.17
CA ILE A 329 -30.84 10.58 11.37
C ILE A 329 -31.12 9.71 12.59
N GLN A 330 -32.15 10.01 13.39
CA GLN A 330 -32.47 9.24 14.60
C GLN A 330 -32.57 7.73 14.35
N PRO A 331 -33.22 7.23 13.28
CA PRO A 331 -33.27 5.80 12.99
C PRO A 331 -31.88 5.16 12.77
N LEU A 332 -30.90 5.94 12.28
CA LEU A 332 -29.52 5.48 12.12
C LEU A 332 -28.78 5.47 13.47
N LEU A 333 -29.04 6.44 14.35
CA LEU A 333 -28.45 6.51 15.69
C LEU A 333 -28.92 5.35 16.58
N ASP A 334 -30.19 4.97 16.49
CA ASP A 334 -30.76 3.86 17.28
C ASP A 334 -30.07 2.52 16.99
N ARG A 335 -29.50 2.35 15.78
CA ARG A 335 -28.77 1.14 15.37
C ARG A 335 -27.39 1.00 16.01
N LEU A 336 -26.82 2.06 16.58
CA LEU A 336 -25.48 2.04 17.18
C LEU A 336 -25.38 1.15 18.42
N ALA A 337 -26.49 0.95 19.15
CA ALA A 337 -26.50 0.23 20.42
C ALA A 337 -26.25 -1.28 20.26
N ALA A 338 -26.84 -1.91 19.24
CA ALA A 338 -26.87 -3.37 19.17
C ALA A 338 -25.47 -4.01 18.97
N PRO A 339 -24.57 -3.50 18.11
CA PRO A 339 -23.21 -4.02 18.01
C PRO A 339 -22.39 -3.86 19.30
N ILE A 340 -22.55 -2.75 20.03
CA ILE A 340 -21.86 -2.52 21.32
C ILE A 340 -22.31 -3.54 22.36
N GLN A 341 -23.61 -3.73 22.51
CA GLN A 341 -24.19 -4.66 23.48
C GLN A 341 -23.73 -6.10 23.22
N ARG A 342 -23.79 -6.54 21.95
CA ARG A 342 -23.29 -7.87 21.57
C ARG A 342 -21.79 -8.02 21.80
N ALA A 343 -21.00 -6.96 21.56
CA ALA A 343 -19.56 -7.02 21.74
C ALA A 343 -19.18 -7.20 23.21
N LEU A 344 -19.85 -6.47 24.10
CA LEU A 344 -19.71 -6.59 25.56
C LEU A 344 -20.15 -7.97 26.05
N GLU A 345 -21.32 -8.44 25.62
CA GLU A 345 -21.83 -9.78 25.97
C GLU A 345 -20.88 -10.90 25.54
N GLU A 346 -20.40 -10.85 24.28
CA GLU A 346 -19.47 -11.84 23.73
C GLU A 346 -18.10 -11.82 24.43
N ALA A 347 -17.61 -10.63 24.77
CA ALA A 347 -16.38 -10.48 25.54
C ALA A 347 -16.55 -10.86 27.03
N LYS A 348 -17.80 -11.03 27.50
CA LYS A 348 -18.18 -11.22 28.89
C LYS A 348 -17.72 -10.07 29.79
N LEU A 349 -17.89 -8.84 29.30
CA LEU A 349 -17.50 -7.60 29.97
C LEU A 349 -18.68 -6.65 30.07
N THR A 350 -18.59 -5.71 31.02
CA THR A 350 -19.46 -4.55 31.12
C THR A 350 -18.73 -3.29 30.65
N ALA A 351 -19.46 -2.20 30.41
CA ALA A 351 -18.82 -0.93 30.04
C ALA A 351 -17.83 -0.41 31.09
N GLY A 352 -18.05 -0.74 32.38
CA GLY A 352 -17.15 -0.36 33.47
C GLY A 352 -15.84 -1.14 33.51
N ASP A 353 -15.75 -2.28 32.82
CA ASP A 353 -14.52 -3.07 32.71
C ASP A 353 -13.59 -2.55 31.59
N LEU A 354 -14.07 -1.62 30.77
CA LEU A 354 -13.29 -1.02 29.69
C LEU A 354 -12.34 0.03 30.25
N THR A 355 -11.06 -0.07 29.89
CA THR A 355 -10.04 0.94 30.19
C THR A 355 -10.27 2.21 29.36
N SER A 356 -10.68 2.05 28.10
CA SER A 356 -11.00 3.16 27.20
C SER A 356 -11.85 2.71 26.01
N VAL A 357 -12.48 3.68 25.35
CA VAL A 357 -13.25 3.49 24.12
C VAL A 357 -12.62 4.40 23.06
N GLU A 358 -11.88 3.82 22.13
CA GLU A 358 -11.20 4.54 21.05
C GLU A 358 -12.08 4.58 19.80
N ILE A 359 -12.30 5.77 19.25
CA ILE A 359 -13.10 5.97 18.03
C ILE A 359 -12.23 6.28 16.81
N VAL A 360 -12.46 5.59 15.71
CA VAL A 360 -11.81 5.79 14.40
C VAL A 360 -12.84 5.76 13.27
N GLY A 361 -12.43 6.10 12.04
CA GLY A 361 -13.32 6.18 10.89
C GLY A 361 -14.08 7.51 10.81
N GLY A 362 -14.23 8.03 9.59
CA GLY A 362 -14.67 9.41 9.37
C GLY A 362 -16.07 9.75 9.88
N ALA A 363 -16.99 8.78 9.96
CA ALA A 363 -18.36 9.03 10.42
C ALA A 363 -18.47 9.18 11.95
N THR A 364 -17.47 8.75 12.72
CA THR A 364 -17.41 9.01 14.17
C THR A 364 -17.19 10.48 14.52
N ARG A 365 -16.86 11.32 13.53
CA ARG A 365 -16.77 12.78 13.69
C ARG A 365 -18.13 13.47 13.80
N VAL A 366 -19.23 12.81 13.41
CA VAL A 366 -20.58 13.35 13.54
C VAL A 366 -20.93 13.52 15.03
N GLY A 367 -21.25 14.74 15.46
CA GLY A 367 -21.52 15.07 16.86
C GLY A 367 -22.56 14.17 17.51
N SER A 368 -23.72 13.99 16.86
CA SER A 368 -24.79 13.11 17.35
C SER A 368 -24.35 11.64 17.49
N VAL A 369 -23.42 11.16 16.65
CA VAL A 369 -22.87 9.81 16.80
C VAL A 369 -22.05 9.72 18.08
N LYS A 370 -21.17 10.68 18.36
CA LYS A 370 -20.38 10.71 19.60
C LYS A 370 -21.26 10.76 20.84
N GLU A 371 -22.28 11.61 20.84
CA GLU A 371 -23.23 11.74 21.95
C GLU A 371 -23.99 10.44 22.20
N THR A 372 -24.49 9.80 21.13
CA THR A 372 -25.20 8.52 21.25
C THR A 372 -24.29 7.41 21.75
N LEU A 373 -23.05 7.30 21.24
CA LEU A 373 -22.06 6.32 21.70
C LEU A 373 -21.76 6.49 23.20
N ALA A 374 -21.49 7.73 23.64
CA ALA A 374 -21.24 8.04 25.04
C ALA A 374 -22.43 7.70 25.94
N GLY A 375 -23.66 7.99 25.48
CA GLY A 375 -24.89 7.64 26.19
C GLY A 375 -25.10 6.13 26.33
N ILE A 376 -24.83 5.34 25.28
CA ILE A 376 -24.92 3.87 25.31
C ILE A 376 -23.92 3.28 26.32
N LEU A 377 -22.72 3.85 26.38
CA LEU A 377 -21.62 3.35 27.21
C LEU A 377 -21.59 3.95 28.62
N GLY A 378 -22.50 4.88 28.94
CA GLY A 378 -22.56 5.54 30.26
C GLY A 378 -21.35 6.42 30.56
N LEU A 379 -20.74 7.02 29.54
CA LEU A 379 -19.55 7.87 29.68
C LEU A 379 -19.92 9.29 30.16
N ASP A 380 -18.95 9.98 30.77
CA ASP A 380 -19.11 11.37 31.21
C ASP A 380 -19.21 12.32 30.01
N ALA A 381 -20.43 12.77 29.71
CA ALA A 381 -20.70 13.71 28.63
C ALA A 381 -20.07 15.09 28.83
N THR A 382 -19.61 15.44 30.04
CA THR A 382 -18.90 16.71 30.30
C THR A 382 -17.41 16.63 30.00
N ALA A 383 -16.86 15.43 29.89
CA ALA A 383 -15.47 15.22 29.51
C ALA A 383 -15.24 15.57 28.03
N VAL A 384 -13.98 15.83 27.68
CA VAL A 384 -13.56 16.03 26.29
C VAL A 384 -14.04 14.85 25.44
N ASN A 385 -14.64 15.14 24.29
CA ASN A 385 -15.25 14.13 23.40
C ASN A 385 -16.31 13.24 24.08
N ASN A 386 -17.02 13.72 25.10
CA ASN A 386 -18.03 12.95 25.85
C ASN A 386 -17.45 11.68 26.51
N GLY A 387 -16.17 11.72 26.90
CA GLY A 387 -15.46 10.57 27.50
C GLY A 387 -14.92 9.55 26.49
N LEU A 388 -15.18 9.73 25.18
CA LEU A 388 -14.58 8.91 24.13
C LEU A 388 -13.11 9.28 23.93
N SER A 389 -12.27 8.28 23.75
CA SER A 389 -10.85 8.46 23.46
C SER A 389 -10.62 8.67 21.97
N THR A 390 -9.72 9.62 21.65
CA THR A 390 -9.30 9.96 20.29
C THR A 390 -7.77 10.05 20.24
N THR A 391 -7.09 9.10 20.89
CA THR A 391 -5.61 9.12 20.94
C THR A 391 -4.99 8.72 19.61
N MET A 392 -5.78 8.05 18.77
CA MET A 392 -5.41 7.61 17.44
C MET A 392 -5.89 8.57 16.35
N ASN A 393 -5.15 8.62 15.24
CA ASN A 393 -5.63 9.31 14.04
C ASN A 393 -6.72 8.46 13.37
N ALA A 394 -7.94 8.99 13.35
CA ALA A 394 -9.14 8.30 12.88
C ALA A 394 -9.10 7.86 11.41
N ASP A 395 -8.28 8.48 10.55
CA ASP A 395 -8.18 8.11 9.14
C ASP A 395 -6.95 7.25 8.82
N GLU A 396 -5.95 7.23 9.70
CA GLU A 396 -4.64 6.60 9.40
C GLU A 396 -4.40 5.32 10.21
N ALA A 397 -5.15 5.12 11.29
CA ALA A 397 -4.97 4.02 12.23
C ALA A 397 -4.86 2.65 11.57
N VAL A 398 -5.80 2.35 10.67
CA VAL A 398 -5.88 1.06 9.97
C VAL A 398 -4.65 0.85 9.07
N ALA A 399 -4.29 1.84 8.25
CA ALA A 399 -3.15 1.75 7.35
C ALA A 399 -1.82 1.63 8.12
N ARG A 400 -1.67 2.39 9.21
CA ARG A 400 -0.50 2.30 10.10
C ARG A 400 -0.38 0.92 10.73
N GLY A 401 -1.49 0.37 11.22
CA GLY A 401 -1.56 -1.00 11.76
C GLY A 401 -1.15 -2.05 10.73
N CYS A 402 -1.65 -1.92 9.50
CA CYS A 402 -1.25 -2.79 8.40
C CYS A 402 0.25 -2.68 8.11
N ALA A 403 0.82 -1.46 8.11
CA ALA A 403 2.24 -1.28 7.83
C ALA A 403 3.13 -1.87 8.93
N LEU A 404 2.70 -1.77 10.20
CA LEU A 404 3.35 -2.45 11.33
C LEU A 404 3.29 -3.97 11.16
N GLN A 405 2.12 -4.52 10.82
CA GLN A 405 1.96 -5.96 10.58
C GLN A 405 2.83 -6.43 9.40
N SER A 406 2.93 -5.62 8.34
CA SER A 406 3.78 -5.89 7.18
C SER A 406 5.26 -5.90 7.57
N ALA A 407 5.68 -5.00 8.45
CA ALA A 407 7.04 -4.98 8.99
C ALA A 407 7.34 -6.20 9.90
N ILE A 408 6.36 -6.67 10.68
CA ILE A 408 6.47 -7.89 11.50
C ILE A 408 6.66 -9.13 10.63
N LEU A 409 5.96 -9.22 9.50
CA LEU A 409 6.00 -10.37 8.60
C LEU A 409 7.21 -10.32 7.64
N SER A 410 7.73 -9.13 7.34
CA SER A 410 8.83 -8.97 6.39
C SER A 410 10.17 -9.50 6.94
N PRO A 411 10.89 -10.35 6.20
CA PRO A 411 12.23 -10.81 6.58
C PRO A 411 13.28 -9.69 6.46
N ARG A 412 12.93 -8.54 5.89
CA ARG A 412 13.84 -7.40 5.65
C ARG A 412 13.97 -6.48 6.86
N PHE A 413 13.02 -6.56 7.80
CA PHE A 413 13.00 -5.76 9.01
C PHE A 413 13.19 -6.66 10.23
N LYS A 414 13.93 -6.17 11.21
CA LYS A 414 13.94 -6.73 12.57
C LYS A 414 13.12 -5.79 13.43
N VAL A 415 11.91 -6.21 13.79
CA VAL A 415 11.03 -5.48 14.70
C VAL A 415 10.92 -6.21 16.03
N LEU A 416 10.46 -5.50 17.07
CA LEU A 416 10.13 -6.12 18.33
C LEU A 416 9.00 -7.15 18.11
N PRO A 417 9.13 -8.38 18.62
CA PRO A 417 8.06 -9.37 18.53
C PRO A 417 6.80 -8.83 19.22
N TYR A 418 5.68 -8.86 18.50
CA TYR A 418 4.37 -8.48 19.03
C TYR A 418 3.34 -9.49 18.52
N GLU A 419 2.72 -10.24 19.42
CA GLU A 419 1.77 -11.29 19.09
C GLU A 419 0.39 -10.70 18.81
N VAL A 420 -0.18 -11.03 17.66
CA VAL A 420 -1.52 -10.59 17.24
C VAL A 420 -2.43 -11.81 17.17
N ILE A 421 -3.34 -11.93 18.14
CA ILE A 421 -4.38 -12.95 18.16
C ILE A 421 -5.65 -12.37 17.53
N GLU A 422 -5.96 -12.86 16.34
CA GLU A 422 -7.06 -12.42 15.48
C GLU A 422 -8.39 -13.09 15.84
N PHE A 423 -9.49 -12.58 15.28
CA PHE A 423 -10.85 -13.08 15.53
C PHE A 423 -11.51 -13.64 14.26
N GLN A 424 -11.86 -14.93 14.28
CA GLN A 424 -12.68 -15.56 13.25
C GLN A 424 -14.17 -15.16 13.41
N PRO A 425 -14.80 -14.49 12.42
CA PRO A 425 -16.16 -13.98 12.57
C PRO A 425 -17.23 -15.08 12.57
N TYR A 426 -17.06 -16.14 11.78
CA TYR A 426 -18.10 -17.15 11.61
C TYR A 426 -17.59 -18.54 11.98
N PRO A 427 -18.36 -19.33 12.73
CA PRO A 427 -18.01 -20.72 12.98
C PRO A 427 -18.04 -21.51 11.68
N ILE A 428 -17.08 -22.40 11.49
CA ILE A 428 -16.95 -23.24 10.30
C ILE A 428 -17.08 -24.71 10.68
N LYS A 429 -18.07 -25.35 10.06
CA LYS A 429 -18.35 -26.78 10.14
C LYS A 429 -17.62 -27.52 9.03
N ILE A 430 -17.02 -28.64 9.39
CA ILE A 430 -16.45 -29.62 8.46
C ILE A 430 -17.32 -30.86 8.51
N GLU A 431 -17.79 -31.32 7.35
CA GLU A 431 -18.61 -32.50 7.16
C GLU A 431 -17.91 -33.46 6.18
N TRP A 432 -18.20 -34.75 6.26
CA TRP A 432 -17.66 -35.74 5.33
C TRP A 432 -18.72 -36.75 4.92
N ASP A 433 -18.52 -37.37 3.76
CA ASP A 433 -19.45 -38.37 3.22
C ASP A 433 -19.46 -39.70 4.04
N GLY A 434 -20.53 -40.47 3.91
CA GLY A 434 -20.71 -41.79 4.56
C GLY A 434 -21.57 -41.80 5.83
N SER A 435 -21.88 -43.00 6.35
CA SER A 435 -22.72 -43.20 7.53
C SER A 435 -21.96 -43.06 8.86
N HIS A 436 -22.71 -42.79 9.94
CA HIS A 436 -22.23 -42.54 11.32
C HIS A 436 -21.30 -43.62 11.92
N GLU A 437 -21.25 -44.83 11.35
CA GLU A 437 -20.49 -45.98 11.86
C GLU A 437 -19.02 -45.99 11.40
N ALA A 438 -18.65 -45.17 10.43
CA ALA A 438 -17.29 -45.11 9.87
C ALA A 438 -16.35 -44.21 10.70
N GLY A 439 -16.18 -44.60 11.97
CA GLY A 439 -15.04 -44.34 12.86
C GLY A 439 -14.51 -42.90 12.93
N MET A 440 -15.02 -42.12 13.89
CA MET A 440 -14.34 -40.92 14.37
C MET A 440 -13.43 -41.32 15.54
N GLU A 441 -12.11 -41.33 15.33
CA GLU A 441 -11.16 -41.08 16.43
C GLU A 441 -10.89 -39.58 16.40
N VAL A 442 -11.77 -38.79 17.02
CA VAL A 442 -11.39 -37.44 17.43
C VAL A 442 -10.43 -37.60 18.60
N ASP A 443 -9.24 -37.00 18.52
CA ASP A 443 -8.54 -36.56 19.72
C ASP A 443 -9.43 -35.47 20.34
N ALA A 444 -10.37 -35.90 21.19
CA ALA A 444 -11.45 -35.08 21.71
C ALA A 444 -11.05 -34.36 22.99
N GLU A 445 -10.94 -33.03 22.89
CA GLU A 445 -11.46 -32.14 23.94
C GLU A 445 -13.00 -31.94 23.78
N SER A 446 -13.68 -32.67 22.89
CA SER A 446 -15.14 -32.61 22.73
C SER A 446 -15.87 -33.50 23.75
N ALA A 447 -16.74 -32.90 24.54
CA ALA A 447 -17.42 -33.52 25.69
C ALA A 447 -18.60 -34.47 25.38
N ASP A 448 -18.89 -34.75 24.10
CA ASP A 448 -20.09 -35.51 23.70
C ASP A 448 -19.74 -36.68 22.76
N PRO A 449 -19.94 -37.95 23.17
CA PRO A 449 -19.49 -39.15 22.46
C PRO A 449 -20.44 -39.62 21.35
N THR A 450 -21.30 -38.75 20.83
CA THR A 450 -22.28 -39.13 19.79
C THR A 450 -21.57 -39.25 18.43
N PRO A 451 -21.69 -40.38 17.70
CA PRO A 451 -21.09 -40.50 16.37
C PRO A 451 -21.73 -39.51 15.39
N THR A 452 -20.98 -38.51 14.92
CA THR A 452 -21.42 -37.54 13.91
C THR A 452 -20.55 -37.63 12.65
N ASN A 453 -21.11 -37.26 11.49
CA ASN A 453 -20.36 -37.13 10.22
C ASN A 453 -19.84 -35.69 10.00
N SER A 454 -19.93 -34.83 11.03
CA SER A 454 -19.53 -33.44 10.97
C SER A 454 -19.05 -32.92 12.34
N VAL A 455 -18.27 -31.84 12.31
CA VAL A 455 -17.76 -31.14 13.50
C VAL A 455 -17.64 -29.65 13.20
N VAL A 456 -18.03 -28.79 14.15
CA VAL A 456 -17.66 -27.37 14.13
C VAL A 456 -16.17 -27.28 14.45
N MET A 457 -15.35 -27.26 13.40
CA MET A 457 -13.91 -27.37 13.54
C MET A 457 -13.28 -26.04 13.96
N PHE A 458 -13.76 -24.92 13.41
CA PHE A 458 -13.26 -23.59 13.72
C PHE A 458 -14.39 -22.81 14.38
N GLU A 459 -14.31 -22.65 15.69
CA GLU A 459 -15.30 -21.89 16.46
C GLU A 459 -15.17 -20.39 16.18
N ARG A 460 -16.26 -19.65 16.38
CA ARG A 460 -16.22 -18.19 16.35
C ARG A 460 -15.22 -17.67 17.39
N GLY A 461 -14.42 -16.69 17.00
CA GLY A 461 -13.37 -16.11 17.83
C GLY A 461 -12.07 -16.91 17.90
N CYS A 462 -11.94 -18.03 17.18
CA CYS A 462 -10.65 -18.69 17.08
C CYS A 462 -9.63 -17.83 16.31
N ASN A 463 -8.35 -17.97 16.67
CA ASN A 463 -7.24 -17.32 15.98
C ASN A 463 -6.89 -18.03 14.66
N PHE A 464 -6.30 -17.31 13.72
CA PHE A 464 -5.70 -17.87 12.51
C PHE A 464 -4.37 -17.15 12.17
N PRO A 465 -3.39 -17.85 11.55
CA PRO A 465 -3.48 -19.18 10.94
C PRO A 465 -3.53 -20.32 11.96
N ILE A 466 -4.28 -21.39 11.66
CA ILE A 466 -4.41 -22.58 12.50
C ILE A 466 -4.67 -23.83 11.66
N VAL A 467 -4.11 -24.97 12.07
CA VAL A 467 -4.36 -26.28 11.44
C VAL A 467 -5.10 -27.16 12.44
N ARG A 468 -6.21 -27.77 12.00
CA ARG A 468 -6.98 -28.75 12.76
C ARG A 468 -7.09 -30.05 11.97
N ARG A 469 -7.25 -31.16 12.68
CA ARG A 469 -7.21 -32.51 12.09
C ARG A 469 -8.50 -33.26 12.40
N VAL A 470 -9.00 -33.97 11.40
CA VAL A 470 -9.90 -35.12 11.60
C VAL A 470 -9.20 -36.39 11.17
N THR A 471 -9.48 -37.50 11.86
CA THR A 471 -9.02 -38.82 11.47
C THR A 471 -10.24 -39.63 11.05
N LEU A 472 -10.25 -40.10 9.80
CA LEU A 472 -11.35 -40.82 9.19
C LEU A 472 -10.87 -42.20 8.75
N ARG A 473 -11.74 -43.21 8.85
CA ARG A 473 -11.50 -44.51 8.20
C ARG A 473 -12.27 -44.57 6.90
N ARG A 474 -11.57 -44.61 5.77
CA ARG A 474 -12.16 -44.59 4.43
C ARG A 474 -11.37 -45.47 3.47
N SER A 475 -12.08 -46.04 2.51
CA SER A 475 -11.55 -46.63 1.29
C SER A 475 -12.13 -45.89 0.09
N GLY A 476 -11.37 -45.82 -0.99
CA GLY A 476 -11.78 -45.14 -2.22
C GLY A 476 -11.87 -43.62 -2.11
N LYS A 477 -12.44 -43.01 -3.15
CA LYS A 477 -12.62 -41.56 -3.25
C LYS A 477 -13.73 -41.10 -2.31
N PHE A 478 -13.48 -40.05 -1.54
CA PHE A 478 -14.45 -39.48 -0.60
C PHE A 478 -14.34 -37.95 -0.53
N THR A 479 -15.37 -37.28 0.00
CA THR A 479 -15.41 -35.82 0.15
C THR A 479 -15.41 -35.37 1.62
N VAL A 480 -14.80 -34.20 1.82
CA VAL A 480 -14.85 -33.42 3.06
C VAL A 480 -15.29 -32.01 2.70
N ASP A 481 -16.46 -31.60 3.17
CA ASP A 481 -17.07 -30.31 2.87
C ASP A 481 -16.86 -29.33 4.03
N ALA A 482 -16.48 -28.10 3.69
CA ALA A 482 -16.37 -26.98 4.60
C ALA A 482 -17.49 -25.99 4.32
N MET A 483 -18.19 -25.59 5.38
CA MET A 483 -19.30 -24.63 5.30
C MET A 483 -19.39 -23.80 6.57
N TYR A 484 -19.93 -22.58 6.48
CA TYR A 484 -20.31 -21.84 7.68
C TYR A 484 -21.39 -22.62 8.44
N ASP A 485 -21.21 -22.74 9.75
CA ASP A 485 -22.15 -23.44 10.61
C ASP A 485 -23.52 -22.75 10.63
N ASP A 486 -24.58 -23.48 11.00
CA ASP A 486 -25.91 -22.91 11.03
C ASP A 486 -26.06 -21.75 12.01
N SER A 487 -25.31 -21.75 13.10
CA SER A 487 -25.25 -20.65 14.05
C SER A 487 -24.66 -19.35 13.49
N ALA A 488 -24.03 -19.36 12.30
CA ALA A 488 -23.49 -18.16 11.67
C ALA A 488 -24.54 -17.05 11.46
N THR A 489 -25.82 -17.41 11.25
CA THR A 489 -26.92 -16.44 11.08
C THR A 489 -27.19 -15.63 12.36
N THR A 490 -26.92 -16.20 13.54
CA THR A 490 -26.96 -15.45 14.83
C THR A 490 -25.94 -14.33 14.87
N TYR A 491 -24.86 -14.46 14.09
CA TYR A 491 -23.79 -13.49 13.95
C TYR A 491 -23.91 -12.65 12.67
N GLN A 492 -25.15 -12.45 12.20
CA GLN A 492 -25.49 -11.64 11.02
C GLN A 492 -24.93 -12.16 9.70
N TYR A 493 -24.62 -13.47 9.61
CA TYR A 493 -24.50 -14.08 8.29
C TYR A 493 -25.87 -14.01 7.58
N PRO A 494 -25.93 -13.59 6.29
CA PRO A 494 -27.18 -13.38 5.58
C PRO A 494 -28.01 -14.67 5.45
N THR A 495 -29.32 -14.54 5.67
CA THR A 495 -30.28 -15.63 5.45
C THR A 495 -30.48 -15.87 3.95
N GLY A 496 -30.60 -17.14 3.54
CA GLY A 496 -30.87 -17.51 2.14
C GLY A 496 -29.67 -17.44 1.21
N VAL A 497 -28.47 -17.19 1.74
CA VAL A 497 -27.21 -17.22 0.99
C VAL A 497 -26.49 -18.54 1.27
N SER A 498 -25.79 -19.08 0.25
CA SER A 498 -25.02 -20.32 0.37
C SER A 498 -23.93 -20.20 1.44
N LYS A 499 -23.89 -21.16 2.36
CA LYS A 499 -22.86 -21.27 3.42
C LYS A 499 -21.63 -22.06 2.98
N SER A 500 -21.62 -22.60 1.77
CA SER A 500 -20.52 -23.44 1.26
C SER A 500 -19.21 -22.65 1.14
N ILE A 501 -18.11 -23.22 1.62
CA ILE A 501 -16.77 -22.62 1.53
C ILE A 501 -15.90 -23.41 0.54
N ALA A 502 -15.78 -24.73 0.74
CA ALA A 502 -14.96 -25.59 -0.09
C ALA A 502 -15.40 -27.05 0.02
N THR A 503 -15.22 -27.81 -1.05
CA THR A 503 -15.30 -29.27 -1.07
C THR A 503 -13.90 -29.83 -1.34
N PHE A 504 -13.38 -30.61 -0.41
CA PHE A 504 -12.12 -31.34 -0.56
C PHE A 504 -12.43 -32.77 -1.00
N THR A 505 -11.93 -33.15 -2.18
CA THR A 505 -12.08 -34.50 -2.70
C THR A 505 -10.76 -35.24 -2.52
N ILE A 506 -10.76 -36.33 -1.74
CA ILE A 506 -9.56 -37.07 -1.36
C ILE A 506 -9.58 -38.45 -2.01
N ASN A 507 -8.48 -38.84 -2.63
CA ASN A 507 -8.34 -40.13 -3.30
C ASN A 507 -7.63 -41.13 -2.37
N ALA A 508 -8.40 -41.97 -1.67
CA ALA A 508 -7.84 -43.09 -0.91
C ALA A 508 -7.80 -44.39 -1.76
N PRO A 509 -6.91 -45.35 -1.41
CA PRO A 509 -6.93 -46.68 -2.01
C PRO A 509 -8.31 -47.35 -1.86
N THR A 510 -8.80 -48.00 -2.92
CA THR A 510 -10.14 -48.62 -2.96
C THR A 510 -10.23 -49.95 -2.21
N ASP A 511 -9.13 -50.68 -2.10
CA ASP A 511 -9.16 -52.09 -1.66
C ASP A 511 -8.91 -52.25 -0.15
N VAL A 512 -8.60 -51.17 0.56
CA VAL A 512 -8.21 -51.19 1.97
C VAL A 512 -8.91 -50.05 2.71
N ASP A 513 -9.58 -50.37 3.82
CA ASP A 513 -10.06 -49.36 4.75
C ASP A 513 -8.87 -48.75 5.50
N CYS A 514 -8.57 -47.50 5.20
CA CYS A 514 -7.35 -46.83 5.63
C CYS A 514 -7.66 -45.79 6.71
N LYS A 515 -6.79 -45.68 7.72
CA LYS A 515 -6.83 -44.58 8.68
C LYS A 515 -6.22 -43.33 8.03
N ILE A 516 -7.04 -42.34 7.72
CA ILE A 516 -6.66 -41.12 6.99
C ILE A 516 -6.75 -39.91 7.91
N ARG A 517 -5.62 -39.21 8.07
CA ARG A 517 -5.55 -37.92 8.77
C ARG A 517 -5.73 -36.79 7.76
N VAL A 518 -6.83 -36.06 7.90
CA VAL A 518 -7.16 -34.89 7.07
C VAL A 518 -6.86 -33.64 7.90
N ASN A 519 -5.84 -32.88 7.49
CA ASN A 519 -5.40 -31.67 8.18
C ASN A 519 -5.94 -30.44 7.45
N VAL A 520 -7.04 -29.87 7.93
CA VAL A 520 -7.66 -28.65 7.40
C VAL A 520 -6.96 -27.43 8.00
N LYS A 521 -6.57 -26.48 7.15
CA LYS A 521 -5.85 -25.27 7.53
C LYS A 521 -6.70 -24.04 7.24
N GLN A 522 -6.85 -23.18 8.25
CA GLN A 522 -7.14 -21.78 8.03
C GLN A 522 -5.82 -21.02 7.93
N ASP A 523 -5.59 -20.35 6.80
CA ASP A 523 -4.33 -19.66 6.54
C ASP A 523 -4.27 -18.27 7.19
N ILE A 524 -3.18 -17.54 6.93
CA ILE A 524 -2.94 -16.21 7.52
C ILE A 524 -3.92 -15.16 7.00
N HIS A 525 -4.57 -15.38 5.86
CA HIS A 525 -5.60 -14.50 5.30
C HIS A 525 -6.98 -14.80 5.90
N GLY A 526 -7.13 -15.90 6.65
CA GLY A 526 -8.40 -16.40 7.16
C GLY A 526 -9.13 -17.33 6.18
N SER A 527 -8.48 -17.77 5.10
CA SER A 527 -9.08 -18.63 4.07
C SER A 527 -8.82 -20.12 4.36
N LEU A 528 -9.75 -20.99 3.96
CA LEU A 528 -9.65 -22.43 4.16
C LEU A 528 -8.96 -23.17 3.01
N THR A 529 -8.10 -24.10 3.41
CA THR A 529 -7.42 -25.03 2.51
C THR A 529 -7.14 -26.36 3.21
N LEU A 530 -6.68 -27.35 2.45
CA LEU A 530 -6.17 -28.60 3.00
C LEU A 530 -4.64 -28.52 3.09
N SER A 531 -4.07 -28.71 4.28
CA SER A 531 -2.61 -28.78 4.44
C SER A 531 -2.05 -30.15 4.05
N SER A 532 -2.79 -31.23 4.33
CA SER A 532 -2.47 -32.59 3.88
C SER A 532 -3.63 -33.55 4.14
N ALA A 533 -3.73 -34.59 3.31
CA ALA A 533 -4.43 -35.84 3.61
C ALA A 533 -3.39 -36.96 3.66
N GLN A 534 -3.32 -37.70 4.78
CA GLN A 534 -2.29 -38.72 4.99
C GLN A 534 -2.89 -40.02 5.46
N MET A 535 -2.65 -41.10 4.72
CA MET A 535 -2.88 -42.45 5.19
C MET A 535 -1.85 -42.82 6.25
N VAL A 536 -2.28 -43.48 7.32
CA VAL A 536 -1.45 -43.93 8.44
C VAL A 536 -1.56 -45.45 8.57
N GLU A 537 -0.43 -46.13 8.41
CA GLU A 537 -0.28 -47.57 8.61
C GLU A 537 0.54 -47.81 9.89
N GLU A 538 0.05 -48.66 10.79
CA GLU A 538 0.83 -49.10 11.94
C GLU A 538 1.76 -50.23 11.50
N ILE A 539 3.07 -50.07 11.70
CA ILE A 539 4.03 -51.14 11.44
C ILE A 539 4.08 -51.99 12.73
N PRO A 540 3.71 -53.28 12.70
CA PRO A 540 3.91 -54.16 13.84
C PRO A 540 5.42 -54.27 14.13
N GLU A 541 5.85 -54.04 15.36
CA GLU A 541 7.22 -54.37 15.75
C GLU A 541 7.38 -55.90 15.72
N GLU A 542 8.34 -56.40 14.93
CA GLU A 542 8.77 -57.79 15.04
C GLU A 542 9.32 -58.02 16.46
N THR A 543 8.63 -58.84 17.24
CA THR A 543 9.08 -59.31 18.54
C THR A 543 10.36 -60.12 18.36
N LYS A 544 11.52 -59.51 18.65
CA LYS A 544 12.73 -60.26 18.92
C LYS A 544 12.49 -61.08 20.18
N THR A 545 12.43 -62.40 20.01
CA THR A 545 12.54 -63.38 21.08
C THR A 545 13.99 -63.41 21.53
N GLU A 546 14.31 -62.74 22.63
CA GLU A 546 15.54 -62.99 23.39
C GLU A 546 15.16 -63.78 24.65
N GLU A 547 15.72 -64.99 24.73
CA GLU A 547 15.67 -65.89 25.88
C GLU A 547 16.41 -65.32 27.09
N GLU A 548 16.02 -65.80 28.27
CA GLU A 548 16.34 -65.41 29.65
C GLU A 548 17.83 -65.18 29.99
N ALA A 549 18.10 -64.20 30.88
CA ALA A 549 18.78 -64.44 32.17
C ALA A 549 18.87 -63.19 33.10
N THR A 550 18.15 -63.29 34.24
CA THR A 550 18.50 -62.89 35.62
C THR A 550 18.92 -61.45 36.02
N ASP A 551 17.99 -60.80 36.75
CA ASP A 551 18.06 -60.34 38.16
C ASP A 551 18.03 -58.83 38.52
N ALA A 552 17.29 -58.56 39.61
CA ALA A 552 17.05 -57.32 40.40
C ALA A 552 15.88 -56.36 40.03
N PRO A 553 14.98 -56.00 40.99
CA PRO A 553 13.81 -55.17 40.73
C PRO A 553 14.11 -53.66 40.91
N LYS A 554 13.85 -52.86 39.87
CA LYS A 554 13.62 -51.41 39.99
C LYS A 554 12.24 -51.09 39.41
N ALA A 555 11.37 -50.54 40.25
CA ALA A 555 10.12 -49.95 39.81
C ALA A 555 10.41 -48.67 39.01
N ALA A 556 10.50 -48.82 37.69
CA ALA A 556 10.36 -47.74 36.74
C ALA A 556 9.06 -48.02 35.96
N THR A 557 8.12 -47.07 36.02
CA THR A 557 6.97 -47.01 35.14
C THR A 557 7.48 -46.85 33.71
N GLU A 558 7.58 -47.96 32.96
CA GLU A 558 7.81 -47.92 31.51
C GLU A 558 6.56 -47.34 30.84
N GLU A 559 6.68 -46.12 30.32
CA GLU A 559 5.72 -45.61 29.34
C GLU A 559 5.76 -46.51 28.10
N PRO A 560 4.60 -46.96 27.58
CA PRO A 560 4.57 -47.79 26.39
C PRO A 560 5.15 -47.00 25.21
N LYS A 561 6.20 -47.55 24.57
CA LYS A 561 6.78 -46.98 23.34
C LYS A 561 5.70 -46.93 22.26
N LYS A 562 5.38 -45.72 21.78
CA LYS A 562 4.39 -45.50 20.71
C LYS A 562 4.81 -46.28 19.43
N PRO A 563 3.89 -47.02 18.77
CA PRO A 563 4.21 -47.80 17.58
C PRO A 563 4.74 -46.91 16.46
N LYS A 564 5.70 -47.43 15.67
CA LYS A 564 6.22 -46.73 14.49
C LYS A 564 5.14 -46.70 13.41
N MET A 565 4.68 -45.49 13.06
CA MET A 565 3.65 -45.26 12.07
C MET A 565 4.25 -44.85 10.72
N LYS A 566 3.88 -45.52 9.63
CA LYS A 566 4.18 -45.08 8.26
C LYS A 566 3.07 -44.14 7.79
N LYS A 567 3.46 -43.00 7.22
CA LYS A 567 2.53 -41.99 6.68
C LYS A 567 2.72 -41.86 5.17
N THR A 568 1.63 -41.96 4.43
CA THR A 568 1.62 -41.79 2.97
C THR A 568 0.70 -40.64 2.61
N ASN A 569 1.20 -39.64 1.90
CA ASN A 569 0.39 -38.53 1.43
C ASN A 569 -0.58 -39.02 0.35
N LEU A 570 -1.84 -38.62 0.47
CA LEU A 570 -2.88 -38.88 -0.52
C LEU A 570 -3.05 -37.66 -1.42
N GLU A 571 -3.41 -37.91 -2.67
CA GLU A 571 -3.82 -36.86 -3.59
C GLU A 571 -5.22 -36.35 -3.23
N PHE A 572 -5.41 -35.04 -3.40
CA PHE A 572 -6.71 -34.41 -3.21
C PHE A 572 -6.88 -33.24 -4.18
N SER A 573 -8.13 -32.88 -4.46
CA SER A 573 -8.51 -31.67 -5.19
C SER A 573 -9.45 -30.82 -4.35
N ILE A 574 -9.43 -29.51 -4.57
CA ILE A 574 -10.29 -28.55 -3.88
C ILE A 574 -11.22 -27.91 -4.91
N THR A 575 -12.51 -27.84 -4.61
CA THR A 575 -13.49 -27.08 -5.38
C THR A 575 -14.11 -26.03 -4.47
N ARG A 576 -14.19 -24.78 -4.92
CA ARG A 576 -14.76 -23.68 -4.14
C ARG A 576 -15.78 -22.90 -4.97
N PRO A 577 -16.84 -22.35 -4.36
CA PRO A 577 -17.68 -21.36 -5.01
C PRO A 577 -16.88 -20.09 -5.32
N LEU A 578 -17.18 -19.45 -6.46
CA LEU A 578 -16.54 -18.22 -6.94
C LEU A 578 -15.01 -18.31 -7.01
N ASP A 579 -14.46 -19.52 -7.17
CA ASP A 579 -13.01 -19.67 -7.33
C ASP A 579 -12.60 -19.17 -8.70
N TRP A 580 -11.52 -18.40 -8.70
CA TRP A 580 -10.80 -17.96 -9.89
C TRP A 580 -9.81 -19.05 -10.26
N THR A 581 -10.02 -19.67 -11.41
CA THR A 581 -9.07 -20.65 -11.95
C THR A 581 -7.82 -19.94 -12.46
N GLU A 582 -6.69 -20.65 -12.50
CA GLU A 582 -5.43 -20.14 -13.07
C GLU A 582 -5.62 -19.59 -14.49
N ALA A 583 -6.44 -20.27 -15.30
CA ALA A 583 -6.75 -19.85 -16.67
C ALA A 583 -7.60 -18.57 -16.72
N GLU A 584 -8.51 -18.37 -15.76
CA GLU A 584 -9.26 -17.12 -15.62
C GLU A 584 -8.36 -15.97 -15.19
N ILE A 585 -7.52 -16.19 -14.17
CA ILE A 585 -6.55 -15.20 -13.70
C ILE A 585 -5.61 -14.79 -14.83
N GLN A 586 -5.02 -15.75 -15.55
CA GLN A 586 -4.10 -15.48 -16.64
C GLN A 586 -4.75 -14.66 -17.76
N ARG A 587 -6.01 -14.94 -18.11
CA ARG A 587 -6.76 -14.15 -19.09
C ARG A 587 -6.93 -12.70 -18.63
N GLU A 588 -7.34 -12.49 -17.37
CA GLU A 588 -7.53 -11.14 -16.84
C GLU A 588 -6.19 -10.40 -16.67
N ILE A 589 -5.08 -11.10 -16.39
CA ILE A 589 -3.73 -10.53 -16.41
C ILE A 589 -3.39 -9.98 -17.81
N GLU A 590 -3.70 -10.73 -18.88
CA GLU A 590 -3.47 -10.27 -20.25
C GLU A 590 -4.29 -9.02 -20.58
N VAL A 591 -5.55 -8.98 -20.12
CA VAL A 591 -6.42 -7.80 -20.26
C VAL A 591 -5.84 -6.60 -19.48
N GLU A 592 -5.42 -6.81 -18.23
CA GLU A 592 -4.81 -5.76 -17.40
C GLU A 592 -3.52 -5.23 -18.02
N VAL A 593 -2.62 -6.09 -18.50
CA VAL A 593 -1.36 -5.70 -19.16
C VAL A 593 -1.63 -4.90 -20.44
N ALA A 594 -2.65 -5.29 -21.21
CA ALA A 594 -3.06 -4.54 -22.40
C ALA A 594 -3.57 -3.14 -22.03
N MET A 595 -4.44 -3.03 -21.01
CA MET A 595 -4.92 -1.74 -20.51
C MET A 595 -3.78 -0.87 -19.95
N ALA A 596 -2.91 -1.43 -19.13
CA ALA A 596 -1.76 -0.72 -18.55
C ALA A 596 -0.80 -0.19 -19.64
N ASN A 597 -0.58 -0.96 -20.71
CA ASN A 597 0.20 -0.50 -21.85
C ASN A 597 -0.50 0.64 -22.60
N ALA A 598 -1.81 0.56 -22.82
CA ALA A 598 -2.57 1.64 -23.44
C ALA A 598 -2.53 2.93 -22.60
N ASP A 599 -2.74 2.81 -21.29
CA ASP A 599 -2.66 3.94 -20.35
C ASP A 599 -1.26 4.58 -20.35
N ARG A 600 -0.21 3.76 -20.40
CA ARG A 600 1.17 4.22 -20.48
C ARG A 600 1.42 5.03 -21.76
N VAL A 601 0.93 4.54 -22.91
CA VAL A 601 1.09 5.25 -24.19
C VAL A 601 0.38 6.60 -24.16
N VAL A 602 -0.85 6.66 -23.62
CA VAL A 602 -1.59 7.93 -23.49
C VAL A 602 -0.85 8.91 -22.59
N ARG A 603 -0.38 8.45 -21.42
CA ARG A 603 0.38 9.28 -20.48
C ARG A 603 1.69 9.79 -21.07
N GLU A 604 2.52 8.90 -21.61
CA GLU A 604 3.80 9.28 -22.22
C GLU A 604 3.62 10.21 -23.44
N THR A 605 2.49 10.12 -24.14
CA THR A 605 2.15 11.04 -25.24
C THR A 605 1.77 12.42 -24.69
N SER A 606 0.94 12.47 -23.64
CA SER A 606 0.59 13.71 -22.96
C SER A 606 1.80 14.39 -22.33
N ASP A 607 2.72 13.63 -21.72
CA ASP A 607 3.95 14.17 -21.13
C ASP A 607 4.87 14.77 -22.20
N ALA A 608 5.03 14.09 -23.35
CA ALA A 608 5.81 14.60 -24.47
C ALA A 608 5.21 15.87 -25.08
N ARG A 609 3.87 15.96 -25.15
CA ARG A 609 3.15 17.18 -25.56
C ARG A 609 3.43 18.33 -24.58
N ASN A 610 3.29 18.07 -23.28
CA ASN A 610 3.54 19.06 -22.24
C ASN A 610 5.00 19.52 -22.20
N GLU A 611 5.97 18.63 -22.44
CA GLU A 611 7.39 18.97 -22.53
C GLU A 611 7.66 19.92 -23.71
N LEU A 612 7.07 19.64 -24.88
CA LEU A 612 7.15 20.51 -26.04
C LEU A 612 6.54 21.89 -25.75
N GLU A 613 5.31 21.92 -25.21
CA GLU A 613 4.60 23.15 -24.86
C GLU A 613 5.40 24.00 -23.85
N SER A 614 5.91 23.36 -22.80
CA SER A 614 6.73 24.02 -21.78
C SER A 614 8.03 24.58 -22.36
N TYR A 615 8.72 23.82 -23.22
CA TYR A 615 9.94 24.29 -23.89
C TYR A 615 9.65 25.52 -24.78
N ILE A 616 8.52 25.52 -25.49
CA ILE A 616 8.13 26.65 -26.35
C ILE A 616 7.97 27.94 -25.52
N TYR A 617 7.23 27.87 -24.41
CA TYR A 617 6.99 29.03 -23.54
C TYR A 617 8.27 29.49 -22.84
N ASP A 618 9.03 28.57 -22.26
CA ASP A 618 10.28 28.87 -21.56
C ASP A 618 11.31 29.53 -22.50
N MET A 619 11.55 28.94 -23.68
CA MET A 619 12.50 29.52 -24.63
C MET A 619 12.03 30.85 -25.20
N ARG A 620 10.73 31.05 -25.41
CA ARG A 620 10.19 32.33 -25.87
C ARG A 620 10.55 33.45 -24.90
N ASP A 621 10.30 33.25 -23.61
CA ASP A 621 10.60 34.24 -22.58
C ASP A 621 12.11 34.50 -22.48
N LYS A 622 12.91 33.44 -22.66
CA LYS A 622 14.36 33.49 -22.59
C LYS A 622 15.06 34.14 -23.79
N ILE A 623 14.39 34.36 -24.94
CA ILE A 623 15.01 34.98 -26.13
C ILE A 623 14.58 36.44 -26.40
N ILE A 624 13.70 36.99 -25.57
CA ILE A 624 13.26 38.40 -25.68
C ILE A 624 14.46 39.34 -25.51
N SER A 625 14.42 40.54 -26.09
CA SER A 625 15.56 41.48 -26.14
C SER A 625 16.17 41.84 -24.78
N ASP A 626 15.39 41.81 -23.71
CA ASP A 626 15.84 42.14 -22.35
C ASP A 626 16.14 40.90 -21.47
N SER A 627 16.15 39.72 -22.08
CA SER A 627 16.35 38.44 -21.38
C SER A 627 17.83 38.07 -21.24
N HIS A 628 18.12 37.09 -20.39
CA HIS A 628 19.48 36.65 -20.14
C HIS A 628 20.13 35.90 -21.32
N LEU A 629 19.37 35.34 -22.27
CA LEU A 629 19.96 34.71 -23.46
C LEU A 629 20.19 35.70 -24.62
N ALA A 630 19.60 36.90 -24.56
CA ALA A 630 19.71 37.89 -25.64
C ALA A 630 21.15 38.21 -26.09
N PRO A 631 22.16 38.30 -25.20
CA PRO A 631 23.55 38.56 -25.61
C PRO A 631 24.20 37.40 -26.39
N TYR A 632 23.63 36.20 -26.33
CA TYR A 632 24.21 34.96 -26.85
C TYR A 632 23.59 34.50 -28.17
N CYS A 633 22.63 35.27 -28.70
CA CYS A 633 22.01 35.05 -30.00
C CYS A 633 22.30 36.20 -30.97
N THR A 634 22.46 35.88 -32.24
CA THR A 634 22.39 36.86 -33.34
C THR A 634 20.93 37.29 -33.59
N GLU A 635 20.71 38.46 -34.19
CA GLU A 635 19.35 38.88 -34.56
C GLU A 635 18.69 37.90 -35.55
N GLU A 636 19.47 37.29 -36.44
CA GLU A 636 18.98 36.28 -37.39
C GLU A 636 18.55 34.99 -36.70
N GLU A 637 19.38 34.43 -35.80
CA GLU A 637 19.03 33.26 -34.98
C GLU A 637 17.79 33.54 -34.16
N LYS A 638 17.72 34.71 -33.52
CA LYS A 638 16.56 35.11 -32.70
C LYS A 638 15.27 35.19 -33.52
N ASN A 639 15.30 35.87 -34.67
CA ASN A 639 14.11 36.00 -35.51
C ASN A 639 13.65 34.65 -36.06
N THR A 640 14.59 33.81 -36.49
CA THR A 640 14.32 32.47 -37.03
C THR A 640 13.74 31.56 -35.95
N PHE A 641 14.35 31.55 -34.77
CA PHE A 641 13.91 30.72 -33.66
C PHE A 641 12.57 31.19 -33.11
N SER A 642 12.36 32.49 -32.94
CA SER A 642 11.06 33.08 -32.52
C SER A 642 9.94 32.71 -33.49
N SER A 643 10.18 32.82 -34.80
CA SER A 643 9.22 32.41 -35.84
C SER A 643 8.92 30.92 -35.78
N SER A 644 9.94 30.08 -35.53
CA SER A 644 9.77 28.64 -35.39
C SER A 644 8.96 28.29 -34.14
N LEU A 645 9.27 28.90 -32.98
CA LEU A 645 8.51 28.72 -31.73
C LEU A 645 7.03 29.07 -31.92
N GLN A 646 6.72 30.15 -32.63
CA GLN A 646 5.34 30.53 -32.94
C GLN A 646 4.67 29.53 -33.89
N SER A 647 5.38 29.05 -34.92
CA SER A 647 4.85 28.04 -35.84
C SER A 647 4.54 26.72 -35.13
N PHE A 648 5.41 26.27 -34.22
CA PHE A 648 5.21 25.04 -33.47
C PHE A 648 4.11 25.15 -32.42
N GLU A 649 3.95 26.33 -31.80
CA GLU A 649 2.79 26.61 -30.94
C GLU A 649 1.48 26.52 -31.72
N ASN A 650 1.39 27.19 -32.88
CA ASN A 650 0.19 27.12 -33.72
C ASN A 650 -0.09 25.67 -34.14
N TRP A 651 0.95 24.95 -34.57
CA TRP A 651 0.82 23.53 -34.91
C TRP A 651 0.30 22.70 -33.73
N LEU A 652 0.75 22.96 -32.50
CA LEU A 652 0.32 22.24 -31.29
C LEU A 652 -1.19 22.35 -31.03
N TYR A 653 -1.79 23.51 -31.33
CA TYR A 653 -3.22 23.78 -31.13
C TYR A 653 -4.09 23.47 -32.35
N GLU A 654 -3.49 23.15 -33.50
CA GLU A 654 -4.17 22.79 -34.74
C GLU A 654 -3.90 21.31 -35.09
N GLU A 655 -3.09 21.06 -36.12
CA GLU A 655 -2.83 19.72 -36.67
C GLU A 655 -2.15 18.77 -35.67
N GLY A 656 -1.41 19.32 -34.72
CA GLY A 656 -0.63 18.61 -33.74
C GLY A 656 -1.40 18.24 -32.46
N PHE A 657 -2.67 18.62 -32.31
CA PHE A 657 -3.39 18.46 -31.04
C PHE A 657 -3.47 17.01 -30.55
N ASP A 658 -3.67 16.06 -31.48
CA ASP A 658 -3.78 14.61 -31.23
C ASP A 658 -2.62 13.81 -31.86
N ALA A 659 -1.44 14.43 -32.00
CA ALA A 659 -0.29 13.76 -32.60
C ALA A 659 0.27 12.64 -31.70
N ASN A 660 0.94 11.66 -32.30
CA ASN A 660 1.61 10.59 -31.56
C ASN A 660 2.85 11.12 -30.82
N LYS A 661 3.23 10.48 -29.71
CA LYS A 661 4.45 10.76 -28.93
C LYS A 661 5.69 11.04 -29.79
N SER A 662 5.95 10.19 -30.77
CA SER A 662 7.15 10.30 -31.63
C SER A 662 7.18 11.59 -32.45
N VAL A 663 6.01 12.15 -32.78
CA VAL A 663 5.89 13.43 -33.49
C VAL A 663 6.25 14.58 -32.54
N TYR A 664 5.69 14.62 -31.33
CA TYR A 664 6.05 15.65 -30.34
C TYR A 664 7.53 15.66 -30.02
N VAL A 665 8.12 14.49 -29.78
CA VAL A 665 9.57 14.35 -29.52
C VAL A 665 10.39 14.83 -30.72
N LYS A 666 9.95 14.55 -31.95
CA LYS A 666 10.62 15.05 -33.16
C LYS A 666 10.57 16.58 -33.22
N GLN A 667 9.41 17.20 -33.01
CA GLN A 667 9.30 18.68 -33.02
C GLN A 667 10.14 19.32 -31.92
N LEU A 668 10.14 18.74 -30.72
CA LEU A 668 10.97 19.21 -29.61
C LEU A 668 12.46 19.16 -29.97
N ASN A 669 12.91 18.07 -30.59
CA ASN A 669 14.31 17.95 -31.03
C ASN A 669 14.66 18.94 -32.16
N GLU A 670 13.71 19.32 -33.02
CA GLU A 670 13.92 20.37 -34.02
C GLU A 670 14.08 21.74 -33.39
N LEU A 671 13.28 22.06 -32.35
CA LEU A 671 13.44 23.28 -31.57
C LEU A 671 14.76 23.31 -30.78
N LYS A 672 15.11 22.21 -30.11
CA LYS A 672 16.36 22.05 -29.34
C LYS A 672 17.61 22.27 -30.20
N LYS A 673 17.61 21.88 -31.48
CA LYS A 673 18.73 22.18 -32.40
C LYS A 673 19.00 23.67 -32.57
N MET A 674 18.00 24.53 -32.38
CA MET A 674 18.14 25.99 -32.45
C MET A 674 18.38 26.60 -31.07
N GLY A 675 17.70 26.12 -30.03
CA GLY A 675 17.80 26.66 -28.67
C GLY A 675 19.04 26.23 -27.90
N ASP A 676 19.41 24.95 -27.96
CA ASP A 676 20.50 24.38 -27.17
C ASP A 676 21.85 25.06 -27.44
N PRO A 677 22.23 25.43 -28.68
CA PRO A 677 23.45 26.21 -28.93
C PRO A 677 23.47 27.55 -28.18
N ILE A 678 22.33 28.25 -28.12
CA ILE A 678 22.21 29.55 -27.45
C ILE A 678 22.34 29.38 -25.92
N GLU A 679 21.65 28.40 -25.35
CA GLU A 679 21.77 28.08 -23.92
C GLU A 679 23.19 27.62 -23.57
N ASN A 680 23.84 26.84 -24.43
CA ASN A 680 25.22 26.40 -24.25
C ASN A 680 26.19 27.59 -24.26
N ARG A 681 26.07 28.54 -25.19
CA ARG A 681 26.89 29.76 -25.19
C ARG A 681 26.73 30.55 -23.89
N ALA A 682 25.50 30.68 -23.38
CA ALA A 682 25.21 31.36 -22.12
C ALA A 682 25.79 30.62 -20.90
N TYR A 683 25.62 29.30 -20.83
CA TYR A 683 26.20 28.45 -19.79
C TYR A 683 27.73 28.56 -19.78
N GLU A 684 28.35 28.43 -20.95
CA GLU A 684 29.78 28.50 -21.15
C GLU A 684 30.33 29.87 -20.74
N ALA A 685 29.71 30.96 -21.16
CA ALA A 685 30.14 32.31 -20.76
C ALA A 685 30.06 32.55 -19.25
N ARG A 686 29.03 32.03 -18.57
CA ARG A 686 28.82 32.19 -17.12
C ARG A 686 29.82 31.38 -16.30
N ASN A 687 30.12 30.15 -16.71
CA ASN A 687 30.88 29.20 -15.89
C ASN A 687 32.38 29.13 -16.23
N ARG A 688 32.80 29.57 -17.43
CA ARG A 688 34.19 29.46 -17.89
C ARG A 688 35.18 30.22 -17.00
N SER A 689 34.86 31.42 -16.54
CA SER A 689 35.76 32.21 -15.68
C SER A 689 36.06 31.51 -14.35
N GLY A 690 35.07 30.85 -13.76
CA GLY A 690 35.22 30.04 -12.56
C GLY A 690 36.09 28.81 -12.80
N ALA A 691 35.86 28.08 -13.89
CA ALA A 691 36.69 26.93 -14.28
C ALA A 691 38.15 27.34 -14.54
N MET A 692 38.37 28.46 -15.24
CA MET A 692 39.71 29.01 -15.48
C MET A 692 40.41 29.41 -14.19
N THR A 693 39.70 30.03 -13.25
CA THR A 693 40.25 30.39 -11.93
C THR A 693 40.68 29.14 -11.16
N MET A 694 39.93 28.05 -11.25
CA MET A 694 40.29 26.77 -10.59
C MET A 694 41.54 26.14 -11.20
N LEU A 695 41.63 26.13 -12.53
CA LEU A 695 42.82 25.66 -13.25
C LEU A 695 44.04 26.52 -12.88
N GLN A 696 43.90 27.84 -12.90
CA GLN A 696 44.94 28.78 -12.52
C GLN A 696 45.43 28.53 -11.09
N LYS A 697 44.53 28.38 -10.11
CA LYS A 697 44.91 28.06 -8.72
C LYS A 697 45.67 26.75 -8.61
N SER A 698 45.30 25.74 -9.40
CA SER A 698 45.99 24.44 -9.40
C SER A 698 47.40 24.59 -9.99
N LEU A 699 47.55 25.33 -11.09
CA LEU A 699 48.85 25.64 -11.68
C LEU A 699 49.72 26.46 -10.71
N GLU A 700 49.19 27.51 -10.07
CA GLU A 700 49.92 28.32 -9.09
C GLU A 700 50.38 27.48 -7.89
N LYS A 701 49.50 26.61 -7.37
CA LYS A 701 49.84 25.66 -6.30
C LYS A 701 51.01 24.76 -6.70
N TYR A 702 50.94 24.16 -7.88
CA TYR A 702 51.96 23.22 -8.35
C TYR A 702 53.27 23.90 -8.72
N THR A 703 53.24 25.06 -9.37
CA THR A 703 54.44 25.86 -9.67
C THR A 703 55.10 26.36 -8.38
N SER A 704 54.31 26.80 -7.38
CA SER A 704 54.83 27.16 -6.06
C SER A 704 55.49 25.98 -5.35
N TRP A 705 54.86 24.80 -5.39
CA TRP A 705 55.45 23.58 -4.88
C TRP A 705 56.74 23.20 -5.61
N LEU A 706 56.77 23.26 -6.94
CA LEU A 706 57.99 22.97 -7.73
C LEU A 706 59.15 23.90 -7.33
N ASN A 707 58.88 25.19 -7.17
CA ASN A 707 59.90 26.18 -6.78
C ASN A 707 60.40 26.00 -5.34
N THR A 708 59.54 25.58 -4.42
CA THR A 708 59.90 25.40 -2.99
C THR A 708 60.43 24.00 -2.68
N SER A 709 60.09 22.99 -3.49
CA SER A 709 60.55 21.60 -3.33
C SER A 709 62.04 21.44 -3.59
N VAL A 710 62.66 22.36 -4.34
CA VAL A 710 64.11 22.37 -4.60
C VAL A 710 64.82 22.93 -3.37
N GLY A 711 65.30 22.02 -2.51
CA GLY A 711 66.02 22.35 -1.27
C GLY A 711 65.26 22.05 0.02
N ASP A 712 64.01 21.56 -0.06
CA ASP A 712 63.25 21.08 1.09
C ASP A 712 63.56 19.60 1.38
N GLU A 713 64.03 19.31 2.59
CA GLU A 713 64.34 17.95 3.07
C GLU A 713 63.14 16.99 2.99
N ASN A 714 61.92 17.53 2.95
CA ASN A 714 60.69 16.75 2.80
C ASN A 714 60.48 16.17 1.42
N TYR A 715 61.11 16.73 0.38
CA TYR A 715 60.97 16.32 -1.02
C TYR A 715 62.28 15.84 -1.66
N ALA A 716 63.33 15.61 -0.87
CA ALA A 716 64.65 15.18 -1.33
C ALA A 716 64.66 13.83 -2.09
N HIS A 717 63.64 12.99 -1.90
CA HIS A 717 63.47 11.69 -2.58
C HIS A 717 62.78 11.78 -3.95
N ILE A 718 62.26 12.94 -4.32
CA ILE A 718 61.74 13.20 -5.66
C ILE A 718 62.94 13.49 -6.58
N THR A 719 63.00 12.81 -7.72
CA THR A 719 64.11 12.96 -8.67
C THR A 719 63.99 14.26 -9.48
N ASP A 720 65.12 14.73 -10.02
CA ASP A 720 65.11 15.90 -10.92
C ASP A 720 64.29 15.64 -12.19
N ASP A 721 64.28 14.39 -12.69
CA ASP A 721 63.47 13.97 -13.84
C ASP A 721 61.95 14.03 -13.54
N GLU A 722 61.54 13.63 -12.32
CA GLU A 722 60.15 13.73 -11.88
C GLU A 722 59.71 15.20 -11.72
N ARG A 723 60.57 16.06 -11.17
CA ARG A 723 60.33 17.51 -11.10
C ARG A 723 60.25 18.14 -12.50
N ALA A 724 61.15 17.75 -13.41
CA ALA A 724 61.14 18.23 -14.79
C ALA A 724 59.86 17.81 -15.53
N THR A 725 59.38 16.59 -15.28
CA THR A 725 58.11 16.10 -15.83
C THR A 725 56.92 16.92 -15.34
N CYS A 726 56.85 17.18 -14.03
CA CYS A 726 55.82 18.05 -13.44
C CYS A 726 55.89 19.49 -13.99
N SER A 727 57.10 20.07 -14.05
CA SER A 727 57.31 21.42 -14.60
C SER A 727 56.86 21.51 -16.04
N SER A 728 57.30 20.57 -16.89
CA SER A 728 56.93 20.54 -18.30
C SER A 728 55.42 20.43 -18.50
N LYS A 729 54.71 19.64 -17.66
CA LYS A 729 53.25 19.53 -17.74
C LYS A 729 52.55 20.81 -17.27
N CYS A 730 53.01 21.43 -16.17
CA CYS A 730 52.51 22.73 -15.70
C CYS A 730 52.72 23.82 -16.76
N ASP A 731 53.90 23.88 -17.38
CA ASP A 731 54.22 24.86 -18.41
C ASP A 731 53.39 24.65 -19.68
N ALA A 732 53.20 23.40 -20.10
CA ALA A 732 52.37 23.07 -21.26
C ALA A 732 50.90 23.45 -21.05
N VAL A 733 50.32 23.13 -19.89
CA VAL A 733 48.91 23.46 -19.60
C VAL A 733 48.72 24.95 -19.31
N SER A 734 49.72 25.61 -18.71
CA SER A 734 49.74 27.07 -18.55
C SER A 734 49.78 27.77 -19.91
N ALA A 735 50.65 27.34 -20.82
CA ALA A 735 50.71 27.86 -22.18
C ALA A 735 49.40 27.66 -22.94
N TRP A 736 48.80 26.47 -22.84
CA TRP A 736 47.48 26.19 -23.41
C TRP A 736 46.40 27.10 -22.82
N MET A 737 46.38 27.30 -21.50
CA MET A 737 45.38 28.14 -20.83
C MET A 737 45.46 29.59 -21.32
N TYR A 738 46.67 30.16 -21.41
CA TYR A 738 46.85 31.52 -21.94
C TYR A 738 46.51 31.63 -23.43
N GLU A 739 46.88 30.64 -24.25
CA GLU A 739 46.52 30.59 -25.66
C GLU A 739 44.99 30.56 -25.85
N MET A 740 44.29 29.73 -25.07
CA MET A 740 42.83 29.62 -25.15
C MET A 740 42.13 30.88 -24.61
N LEU A 741 42.65 31.51 -23.55
CA LEU A 741 42.13 32.78 -23.04
C LEU A 741 42.25 33.90 -24.08
N ASP A 742 43.38 33.99 -24.77
CA ASP A 742 43.61 34.97 -25.83
C ASP A 742 42.65 34.77 -27.01
N LYS A 743 42.55 33.52 -27.51
CA LYS A 743 41.61 33.16 -28.59
C LYS A 743 40.15 33.43 -28.20
N GLN A 744 39.78 33.16 -26.95
CA GLN A 744 38.41 33.37 -26.46
C GLN A 744 38.08 34.85 -26.24
N GLY A 745 39.06 35.67 -25.81
CA GLY A 745 38.86 37.09 -25.53
C GLY A 745 38.51 37.93 -26.77
N GLY A 746 38.81 37.43 -27.97
CA GLY A 746 38.47 38.07 -29.24
C GLY A 746 37.08 37.74 -29.80
N LEU A 747 36.32 36.83 -29.17
CA LEU A 747 35.01 36.40 -29.66
C LEU A 747 33.85 37.17 -29.04
N ALA A 748 32.83 37.44 -29.85
CA ALA A 748 31.54 37.93 -29.37
C ALA A 748 30.78 36.84 -28.59
N ALA A 749 29.91 37.24 -27.67
CA ALA A 749 29.16 36.33 -26.80
C ALA A 749 28.21 35.40 -27.57
N ASN A 750 27.81 35.77 -28.77
CA ASN A 750 26.93 35.00 -29.66
C ASN A 750 27.69 34.03 -30.58
N VAL A 751 29.00 33.86 -30.40
CA VAL A 751 29.81 32.89 -31.15
C VAL A 751 30.15 31.71 -30.25
N ASP A 752 30.15 30.51 -30.83
CA ASP A 752 30.54 29.30 -30.11
C ASP A 752 31.95 29.45 -29.52
N PRO A 753 32.17 29.03 -28.27
CA PRO A 753 33.44 29.25 -27.60
C PRO A 753 34.56 28.37 -28.18
N VAL A 754 35.78 28.90 -28.19
CA VAL A 754 36.98 28.15 -28.61
C VAL A 754 37.39 27.14 -27.54
N VAL A 755 37.03 27.41 -26.28
CA VAL A 755 37.33 26.55 -25.14
C VAL A 755 36.09 26.37 -24.26
N THR A 756 35.74 25.11 -24.00
CA THR A 756 34.59 24.74 -23.18
C THR A 756 34.97 24.53 -21.71
N VAL A 757 33.99 24.64 -20.81
CA VAL A 757 34.16 24.34 -19.38
C VAL A 757 34.70 22.92 -19.17
N ASP A 758 34.18 21.95 -19.92
CA ASP A 758 34.60 20.54 -19.84
C ASP A 758 36.06 20.35 -20.26
N GLN A 759 36.51 21.05 -21.31
CA GLN A 759 37.92 21.02 -21.72
C GLN A 759 38.85 21.60 -20.64
N ILE A 760 38.42 22.65 -19.93
CA ILE A 760 39.19 23.24 -18.84
C ILE A 760 39.27 22.27 -17.66
N TYR A 761 38.17 21.61 -17.30
CA TYR A 761 38.19 20.59 -16.26
C TYR A 761 39.03 19.38 -16.63
N ALA A 762 39.01 18.95 -17.90
CA ALA A 762 39.88 17.88 -18.40
C ALA A 762 41.35 18.27 -18.27
N MET A 763 41.73 19.49 -18.68
CA MET A 763 43.11 19.98 -18.53
C MET A 763 43.53 20.11 -17.07
N ASN A 764 42.64 20.57 -16.19
CA ASN A 764 42.91 20.62 -14.75
C ASN A 764 43.12 19.22 -14.17
N LYS A 765 42.31 18.25 -14.60
CA LYS A 765 42.47 16.85 -14.22
C LYS A 765 43.81 16.30 -14.71
N GLU A 766 44.20 16.56 -15.96
CA GLU A 766 45.49 16.10 -16.49
C GLU A 766 46.69 16.63 -15.70
N VAL A 767 46.67 17.89 -15.26
CA VAL A 767 47.74 18.43 -14.40
C VAL A 767 47.71 17.76 -13.03
N ASN A 768 46.53 17.61 -12.43
CA ASN A 768 46.38 16.96 -11.13
C ASN A 768 46.86 15.51 -11.15
N ASP A 769 46.51 14.75 -12.19
CA ASP A 769 46.84 13.32 -12.35
C ASP A 769 48.35 13.11 -12.50
N VAL A 770 49.08 14.07 -13.08
CA VAL A 770 50.55 14.00 -13.22
C VAL A 770 51.25 14.52 -11.97
N VAL A 771 50.87 15.70 -11.48
CA VAL A 771 51.65 16.41 -10.46
C VAL A 771 51.30 15.96 -9.05
N SER A 772 50.03 15.68 -8.75
CA SER A 772 49.60 15.32 -7.40
C SER A 772 50.24 14.02 -6.88
N PRO A 773 50.35 12.92 -7.66
CA PRO A 773 50.99 11.69 -7.18
C PRO A 773 52.49 11.88 -6.89
N ILE A 774 53.17 12.70 -7.69
CA ILE A 774 54.60 12.99 -7.50
C ILE A 774 54.79 13.89 -6.27
N MET A 775 53.95 14.92 -6.12
CA MET A 775 53.94 15.81 -4.96
C MET A 775 53.71 15.05 -3.64
N HIS A 776 52.84 14.03 -3.64
CA HIS A 776 52.52 13.25 -2.43
C HIS A 776 53.27 11.91 -2.34
N LYS A 777 54.31 11.72 -3.16
CA LYS A 777 55.13 10.50 -3.13
C LYS A 777 55.79 10.37 -1.75
N PRO A 778 55.64 9.25 -1.01
CA PRO A 778 56.25 9.08 0.30
C PRO A 778 57.77 8.83 0.22
N LYS A 779 58.52 9.23 1.26
CA LYS A 779 59.96 8.98 1.36
C LYS A 779 60.28 7.47 1.32
N PRO A 780 61.30 7.01 0.56
CA PRO A 780 61.77 5.64 0.61
C PRO A 780 62.19 5.28 2.04
N LYS A 781 61.76 4.13 2.56
CA LYS A 781 62.21 3.66 3.87
C LYS A 781 63.74 3.44 3.84
N PRO A 782 64.51 3.89 4.85
CA PRO A 782 65.96 3.76 4.85
C PRO A 782 66.42 2.29 4.78
N LYS A 783 67.43 2.00 3.94
CA LYS A 783 68.09 0.69 3.88
C LYS A 783 68.83 0.43 5.20
N VAL A 784 68.50 -0.68 5.86
CA VAL A 784 69.23 -1.19 7.02
C VAL A 784 70.51 -1.87 6.53
N GLU A 785 71.68 -1.33 6.89
CA GLU A 785 72.95 -2.05 6.78
C GLU A 785 73.03 -3.11 7.89
N GLU A 786 73.30 -4.36 7.49
CA GLU A 786 73.49 -5.50 8.39
C GLU A 786 74.69 -5.26 9.32
N LYS A 787 74.44 -5.28 10.63
CA LYS A 787 75.40 -5.84 11.60
C LYS A 787 74.81 -7.10 12.17
N LYS A 788 75.51 -8.21 11.90
CA LYS A 788 75.30 -9.52 12.50
C LYS A 788 75.59 -9.51 14.00
N ASP A 789 74.84 -10.37 14.66
CA ASP A 789 75.04 -11.01 15.97
C ASP A 789 74.81 -10.08 17.19
N ASP A 790 74.07 -10.46 18.23
CA ASP A 790 73.64 -11.78 18.67
C ASP A 790 72.46 -11.74 19.65
N GLU A 791 71.73 -12.85 19.62
CA GLU A 791 71.03 -13.52 20.71
C GLU A 791 69.87 -12.88 21.52
N ALA A 792 68.74 -13.58 21.38
CA ALA A 792 68.00 -14.23 22.46
C ALA A 792 66.69 -13.59 22.98
N ALA A 793 65.62 -14.18 22.46
CA ALA A 793 64.65 -14.98 23.23
C ALA A 793 63.38 -14.31 23.79
N LYS A 794 62.27 -15.01 23.45
CA LYS A 794 60.95 -15.13 24.11
C LYS A 794 59.96 -13.98 23.85
N LYS A 795 58.84 -14.27 23.13
CA LYS A 795 57.53 -14.80 23.64
C LYS A 795 56.87 -13.76 24.56
N GLU A 796 55.60 -13.41 24.50
CA GLU A 796 54.37 -13.99 23.92
C GLU A 796 53.29 -12.91 24.07
N GLU A 797 52.36 -12.85 23.11
CA GLU A 797 50.91 -12.63 23.25
C GLU A 797 50.28 -11.29 23.72
N GLU A 798 49.26 -10.90 22.91
CA GLU A 798 47.91 -10.38 23.28
C GLU A 798 47.81 -9.14 24.19
N ASP A 799 46.91 -8.17 24.03
CA ASP A 799 45.72 -7.95 23.22
C ASP A 799 45.42 -6.43 23.26
N LYS A 800 44.58 -5.97 22.34
CA LYS A 800 43.85 -4.70 22.38
C LYS A 800 42.83 -4.76 23.55
N THR A 801 42.27 -3.69 24.12
CA THR A 801 41.54 -2.58 23.48
C THR A 801 41.14 -1.53 24.54
N GLU A 802 41.05 -0.26 24.08
CA GLU A 802 40.07 0.79 24.45
C GLU A 802 40.15 1.53 25.81
N PRO A 803 39.54 2.75 25.99
CA PRO A 803 38.50 3.43 25.15
C PRO A 803 38.60 4.99 25.00
N MET A 804 37.53 5.59 24.41
CA MET A 804 36.94 6.96 24.64
C MET A 804 37.63 8.21 24.05
N ASP A 805 36.99 9.36 23.73
CA ASP A 805 35.61 9.88 23.55
C ASP A 805 35.74 11.39 23.17
N THR A 806 34.62 12.03 22.77
CA THR A 806 34.22 13.46 22.85
C THR A 806 34.18 14.35 21.59
N SER A 807 32.92 14.60 21.15
CA SER A 807 32.19 15.89 20.97
C SER A 807 32.96 17.23 21.18
N GLU A 808 32.70 18.41 20.59
CA GLU A 808 31.46 19.12 20.16
C GLU A 808 31.85 20.51 19.50
N PRO A 809 30.99 21.56 19.31
CA PRO A 809 30.59 22.13 18.01
C PRO A 809 30.96 23.63 17.76
N MET A 810 30.50 24.26 16.65
CA MET A 810 30.28 25.72 16.60
C MET A 810 29.32 26.20 15.48
N ASP A 811 28.53 27.21 15.84
CA ASP A 811 27.41 27.89 15.18
C ASP A 811 27.78 29.04 14.21
N GLU A 812 26.77 29.41 13.41
CA GLU A 812 26.40 30.72 12.84
C GLU A 812 27.34 31.52 11.90
N LYS A 813 26.97 31.58 10.61
CA LYS A 813 26.27 32.73 9.99
C LYS A 813 25.65 32.41 8.64
#